data_AF-A0A9D3C1G4-F1
#
_entry.id   AF-A0A9D3C1G4-F1
#
_cell.length_a   1.000
_cell.length_b   1.000
_cell.length_c   1.000
_cell.angle_alpha   90.00
_cell.angle_beta   90.00
_cell.angle_gamma   90.00
#
_symmetry.space_group_name_H-M   'P 1'
#
loop_
_entity.id
_entity.type
_entity.pdbx_description
1 polymer ?
#
loop_
_entity_poly.entity_id
_entity_poly.type
_entity_poly.pdbx_seq_one_letter_code
_entity_poly.pdbx_strand_id
1 'polypeptide(L)'
;HLRELRGAVVSLTSDGHLLCSYMGTDPSFFSTPKVNAREVDYEQVDAEMKKLHRFIREATRTQDILPKTDAVEDLSVSSNVSSSLDKPSQALIQDMDGLPVPSVTVQVKIKALSALQSFKLSICVQPPLAVTEDQFALEPMGVGSTKVVAFSAFLNGRYPPADLTGDIIVSYSSPTGKNSAGVPRVLQSRFSLPLALVCVPSSPAKNTKFKITVDTNQPPVDLSSIFREFSAKTEDKDGSSLAFQLLSGTKVTVVASKTSQRYRIQSDSFEDMWLVVKELLQRFDQHFAKLGIKDFRKSFSGSLPLQDYFLSVDHHFQLRVSAQQYQDLLSERAVQFRAIQRRLLTRFKDKTPAPLQNLDTLLEATYSQVMALAEAAEDNRALLEQAFVRLRSATHLLVLLMSLWQGLTPDQTAILEATLLPLLQDTPQLGWEESCDAAVSHLLRSCLSQSPKDQATTLAQTGGLVLGLPQDTARLKKHIALLCDRIGKGGRLTLASDANVQVPAQVQNLAAPGGVETIAEVAGDAEEMEPPQEITKFLKKKQPSKKVKKEKEKKVASTEPSGATAQEVAGGAQEAIKEAKKERKESSKGKKESRKDSSKEEAKKESKKESSSSKEKKESSKEKEGKDIGDKKVSRKSSVKVKEKTKEPEAEET
;
A
#
# COMPACT_ATOMS: atom_id res chain seq x y z
N HIS A 1 48.57 -69.39 2.76
CA HIS A 1 48.01 -69.59 4.12
C HIS A 1 46.52 -69.95 4.18
N LEU A 2 45.73 -69.94 3.08
CA LEU A 2 44.29 -70.26 3.13
C LEU A 2 43.90 -71.73 3.43
N ARG A 3 44.83 -72.68 3.56
CA ARG A 3 44.50 -74.12 3.66
C ARG A 3 43.94 -74.59 5.01
N GLU A 4 44.00 -73.76 6.05
CA GLU A 4 43.59 -74.14 7.42
C GLU A 4 42.39 -73.32 7.94
N LEU A 5 42.01 -72.24 7.24
CA LEU A 5 40.92 -71.36 7.63
C LEU A 5 39.55 -71.94 7.21
N ARG A 6 38.80 -72.49 8.15
CA ARG A 6 37.43 -72.97 7.91
C ARG A 6 36.44 -71.81 7.88
N GLY A 7 35.44 -71.88 7.00
CA GLY A 7 34.33 -70.90 6.93
C GLY A 7 34.59 -69.64 6.09
N ALA A 8 35.66 -69.61 5.29
CA ALA A 8 35.90 -68.50 4.36
C ALA A 8 34.85 -68.44 3.24
N VAL A 9 34.38 -67.23 2.90
CA VAL A 9 33.43 -66.96 1.83
C VAL A 9 34.19 -66.68 0.54
N VAL A 10 34.07 -67.58 -0.43
CA VAL A 10 34.64 -67.41 -1.78
C VAL A 10 33.60 -66.76 -2.67
N SER A 11 33.99 -65.66 -3.31
CA SER A 11 33.20 -64.93 -4.30
C SER A 11 33.98 -64.82 -5.61
N LEU A 12 33.30 -64.99 -6.74
CA LEU A 12 33.85 -64.80 -8.08
C LEU A 12 32.93 -63.85 -8.83
N THR A 13 33.46 -62.72 -9.27
CA THR A 13 32.71 -61.75 -10.09
C THR A 13 32.63 -62.20 -11.54
N SER A 14 31.68 -61.64 -12.30
CA SER A 14 31.57 -61.80 -13.76
C SER A 14 32.88 -61.51 -14.51
N ASP A 15 33.69 -60.62 -13.94
CA ASP A 15 34.87 -60.04 -14.57
C ASP A 15 36.14 -60.86 -14.26
N GLY A 16 35.97 -62.02 -13.61
CA GLY A 16 37.04 -62.98 -13.32
C GLY A 16 37.76 -62.78 -11.99
N HIS A 17 37.43 -61.76 -11.20
CA HIS A 17 38.06 -61.53 -9.89
C HIS A 17 37.53 -62.51 -8.84
N LEU A 18 38.39 -63.44 -8.42
CA LEU A 18 38.18 -64.37 -7.32
C LEU A 18 38.65 -63.76 -5.99
N LEU A 19 37.71 -63.44 -5.09
CA LEU A 19 37.97 -62.94 -3.75
C LEU A 19 37.55 -63.98 -2.70
N CYS A 20 38.53 -64.47 -1.93
CA CYS A 20 38.29 -65.28 -0.75
C CYS A 20 38.36 -64.38 0.50
N SER A 21 37.27 -64.34 1.27
CA SER A 21 37.05 -63.37 2.35
C SER A 21 36.60 -64.05 3.64
N TYR A 22 36.69 -63.33 4.75
CA TYR A 22 36.04 -63.68 6.02
C TYR A 22 35.29 -62.45 6.52
N MET A 23 34.22 -62.66 7.29
CA MET A 23 33.50 -61.55 7.90
C MET A 23 34.32 -61.01 9.08
N GLY A 24 34.77 -59.76 8.97
CA GLY A 24 35.41 -59.05 10.09
C GLY A 24 34.37 -58.76 11.18
N THR A 25 34.63 -59.23 12.40
CA THR A 25 33.77 -59.01 13.57
C THR A 25 34.16 -57.80 14.41
N ASP A 26 35.31 -57.17 14.12
CA ASP A 26 35.75 -55.95 14.78
C ASP A 26 34.88 -54.77 14.31
N PRO A 27 34.11 -54.11 15.20
CA PRO A 27 33.41 -52.88 14.83
C PRO A 27 34.42 -51.77 14.58
N SER A 28 34.38 -51.19 13.38
CA SER A 28 35.19 -50.01 13.04
C SER A 28 34.66 -48.77 13.75
N PHE A 29 35.02 -48.61 15.02
CA PHE A 29 34.77 -47.37 15.76
C PHE A 29 35.33 -46.18 14.97
N PHE A 30 34.47 -45.18 14.69
CA PHE A 30 34.85 -43.88 14.14
C PHE A 30 35.66 -43.08 15.17
N SER A 31 36.86 -43.57 15.49
CA SER A 31 37.87 -42.87 16.26
C SER A 31 38.66 -41.97 15.32
N THR A 32 38.77 -40.69 15.66
CA THR A 32 39.61 -39.74 14.91
C THR A 32 41.04 -40.30 14.86
N PRO A 33 41.66 -40.50 13.69
CA PRO A 33 43.00 -41.06 13.62
C PRO A 33 43.98 -40.25 14.45
N LYS A 34 44.95 -40.92 15.10
CA LYS A 34 46.06 -40.23 15.78
C LYS A 34 47.02 -39.66 14.73
N VAL A 35 46.64 -38.52 14.15
CA VAL A 35 47.38 -37.83 13.09
C VAL A 35 48.64 -37.19 13.68
N ASN A 36 49.74 -37.93 13.68
CA ASN A 36 51.06 -37.33 13.82
C ASN A 36 51.29 -36.38 12.63
N ALA A 37 51.60 -35.12 12.91
CA ALA A 37 51.95 -34.09 11.94
C ALA A 37 50.95 -33.89 10.77
N ARG A 38 49.70 -33.52 11.09
CA ARG A 38 49.07 -32.42 10.33
C ARG A 38 49.40 -31.13 11.07
N GLU A 39 50.45 -30.46 10.63
CA GLU A 39 50.82 -29.14 11.12
C GLU A 39 49.75 -28.14 10.65
N VAL A 40 48.78 -27.88 11.52
CA VAL A 40 47.86 -26.75 11.36
C VAL A 40 48.67 -25.49 11.66
N ASP A 41 48.77 -24.60 10.69
CA ASP A 41 49.46 -23.32 10.87
C ASP A 41 48.63 -22.42 11.81
N TYR A 42 48.95 -22.51 13.10
CA TYR A 42 48.31 -21.72 14.15
C TYR A 42 48.57 -20.22 13.98
N GLU A 43 49.67 -19.80 13.34
CA GLU A 43 49.95 -18.38 13.09
C GLU A 43 49.05 -17.84 11.96
N GLN A 44 48.88 -18.59 10.87
CA GLN A 44 47.94 -18.26 9.80
C GLN A 44 46.49 -18.23 10.31
N VAL A 45 46.09 -19.24 11.10
CA VAL A 45 44.74 -19.34 11.67
C VAL A 45 44.48 -18.21 12.66
N ASP A 46 45.41 -17.87 13.55
CA ASP A 46 45.26 -16.74 14.47
C ASP A 46 45.29 -15.38 13.75
N ALA A 47 46.12 -15.22 12.71
CA ALA A 47 46.12 -14.02 11.88
C ALA A 47 44.78 -13.81 11.16
N GLU A 48 44.18 -14.86 10.59
CA GLU A 48 42.83 -14.80 10.01
C GLU A 48 41.76 -14.57 11.09
N MET A 49 41.83 -15.27 12.22
CA MET A 49 40.91 -15.10 13.34
C MET A 49 40.94 -13.66 13.90
N LYS A 50 42.11 -13.04 14.02
CA LYS A 50 42.28 -11.62 14.40
C LYS A 50 41.70 -10.67 13.35
N LYS A 51 41.84 -11.00 12.06
CA LYS A 51 41.27 -10.23 10.93
C LYS A 51 39.74 -10.32 10.89
N LEU A 52 39.17 -11.51 11.11
CA LEU A 52 37.72 -11.73 11.22
C LEU A 52 37.14 -11.02 12.44
N HIS A 53 37.76 -11.15 13.62
CA HIS A 53 37.36 -10.41 14.82
C HIS A 53 37.42 -8.88 14.64
N ARG A 54 38.35 -8.36 13.82
CA ARG A 54 38.37 -6.93 13.48
C ARG A 54 37.12 -6.53 12.68
N PHE A 55 36.80 -7.26 11.61
CA PHE A 55 35.58 -7.01 10.83
C PHE A 55 34.30 -7.12 11.67
N ILE A 56 34.21 -8.10 12.58
CA ILE A 56 33.06 -8.26 13.49
C ILE A 56 32.95 -7.06 14.44
N ARG A 57 34.05 -6.59 15.04
CA ARG A 57 34.04 -5.41 15.91
C ARG A 57 33.69 -4.13 15.16
N GLU A 58 34.12 -3.99 13.91
CA GLU A 58 33.88 -2.84 13.05
C GLU A 58 32.40 -2.76 12.60
N ALA A 59 31.82 -3.89 12.19
CA ALA A 59 30.39 -4.02 11.91
C ALA A 59 29.56 -3.73 13.18
N THR A 60 29.87 -4.38 14.30
CA THR A 60 29.14 -4.22 15.57
C THR A 60 29.31 -2.84 16.22
N ARG A 61 30.37 -2.08 15.89
CA ARG A 61 30.50 -0.66 16.30
C ARG A 61 29.59 0.25 15.46
N THR A 62 29.22 -0.16 14.26
CA THR A 62 28.43 0.62 13.31
C THR A 62 26.94 0.28 13.46
N GLN A 63 26.40 0.47 14.68
CA GLN A 63 24.99 0.18 15.02
C GLN A 63 23.99 1.21 14.45
N ASP A 64 24.39 1.96 13.42
CA ASP A 64 23.42 2.69 12.60
C ASP A 64 22.57 1.66 11.83
N ILE A 65 21.26 1.80 11.90
CA ILE A 65 20.28 0.89 11.26
C ILE A 65 20.44 0.88 9.72
N LEU A 66 21.08 1.92 9.18
CA LEU A 66 21.44 2.06 7.78
C LEU A 66 22.96 1.86 7.62
N PRO A 67 23.42 1.02 6.67
CA PRO A 67 24.84 0.88 6.38
C PRO A 67 25.39 2.22 5.90
N LYS A 68 26.54 2.64 6.45
CA LYS A 68 27.20 3.89 6.02
C LYS A 68 27.64 3.79 4.57
N THR A 69 27.51 4.91 3.87
CA THR A 69 27.81 5.03 2.43
C THR A 69 29.31 5.09 2.16
N ASP A 70 30.08 4.18 2.78
CA ASP A 70 31.47 3.85 2.42
C ASP A 70 31.48 3.04 1.11
N ALA A 71 30.81 3.61 0.10
CA ALA A 71 30.63 3.03 -1.20
C ALA A 71 31.79 3.43 -2.10
N VAL A 72 32.58 2.44 -2.52
CA VAL A 72 33.19 2.51 -3.85
C VAL A 72 32.03 2.70 -4.82
N GLU A 73 32.05 3.81 -5.58
CA GLU A 73 31.05 4.04 -6.64
C GLU A 73 31.27 3.01 -7.75
N ASP A 74 30.69 1.83 -7.61
CA ASP A 74 30.75 0.75 -8.60
C ASP A 74 29.99 1.13 -9.90
N LEU A 75 29.04 2.06 -9.80
CA LEU A 75 28.13 2.47 -10.86
C LEU A 75 27.73 3.95 -10.71
N SER A 76 27.55 4.64 -11.85
CA SER A 76 26.91 5.96 -11.93
C SER A 76 25.68 5.91 -12.86
N VAL A 77 24.59 6.56 -12.45
CA VAL A 77 23.30 6.58 -13.19
C VAL A 77 22.79 8.00 -13.30
N SER A 78 22.46 8.40 -14.53
CA SER A 78 21.97 9.74 -14.86
C SER A 78 20.73 9.67 -15.74
N SER A 79 19.74 10.51 -15.47
CA SER A 79 18.48 10.59 -16.22
C SER A 79 18.38 11.92 -16.96
N ASN A 80 17.76 11.90 -18.14
CA ASN A 80 17.47 13.09 -18.93
C ASN A 80 16.05 12.98 -19.48
N VAL A 81 15.17 13.90 -19.05
CA VAL A 81 13.77 13.96 -19.48
C VAL A 81 13.68 14.93 -20.66
N SER A 82 13.06 14.50 -21.76
CA SER A 82 12.92 15.34 -22.95
C SER A 82 12.21 16.66 -22.64
N SER A 83 12.77 17.77 -23.11
CA SER A 83 12.16 19.11 -22.98
C SER A 83 10.96 19.32 -23.92
N SER A 84 10.72 18.39 -24.85
CA SER A 84 9.56 18.36 -25.74
C SER A 84 8.79 17.05 -25.59
N LEU A 85 7.46 17.16 -25.49
CA LEU A 85 6.53 16.03 -25.54
C LEU A 85 6.62 15.29 -26.89
N ASP A 86 6.42 13.98 -26.87
CA ASP A 86 6.64 13.11 -28.04
C ASP A 86 5.60 13.32 -29.14
N LYS A 87 5.99 13.07 -30.40
CA LYS A 87 5.14 13.24 -31.60
C LYS A 87 5.44 12.12 -32.61
N PRO A 88 4.53 11.14 -32.80
CA PRO A 88 3.28 10.91 -32.07
C PRO A 88 3.53 10.53 -30.59
N SER A 89 2.52 10.72 -29.75
CA SER A 89 2.56 10.22 -28.37
C SER A 89 2.49 8.68 -28.34
N GLN A 90 3.13 8.09 -27.33
CA GLN A 90 3.13 6.66 -27.03
C GLN A 90 2.08 6.28 -25.95
N ALA A 91 1.16 7.19 -25.61
CA ALA A 91 0.15 6.94 -24.59
C ALA A 91 -0.89 5.89 -25.01
N LEU A 92 -1.22 4.97 -24.10
CA LEU A 92 -2.23 3.92 -24.31
C LEU A 92 -3.66 4.49 -24.41
N ILE A 93 -3.97 5.48 -23.58
CA ILE A 93 -5.17 6.31 -23.70
C ILE A 93 -4.82 7.43 -24.68
N GLN A 94 -5.49 7.50 -25.83
CA GLN A 94 -5.18 8.52 -26.84
C GLN A 94 -5.79 9.89 -26.53
N ASP A 95 -6.99 9.91 -25.92
CA ASP A 95 -7.78 11.10 -25.65
C ASP A 95 -8.52 10.99 -24.30
N MET A 96 -8.63 12.12 -23.61
CA MET A 96 -9.44 12.30 -22.41
C MET A 96 -10.31 13.56 -22.57
N ASP A 97 -11.63 13.35 -22.71
CA ASP A 97 -12.65 14.39 -22.84
C ASP A 97 -12.38 15.43 -23.95
N GLY A 98 -11.80 14.99 -25.07
CA GLY A 98 -11.42 15.83 -26.22
C GLY A 98 -10.03 16.49 -26.10
N LEU A 99 -9.23 16.08 -25.12
CA LEU A 99 -7.83 16.47 -24.96
C LEU A 99 -6.92 15.27 -25.26
N PRO A 100 -5.98 15.37 -26.23
CA PRO A 100 -5.04 14.30 -26.51
C PRO A 100 -4.08 14.09 -25.32
N VAL A 101 -3.88 12.84 -24.92
CA VAL A 101 -2.93 12.52 -23.85
C VAL A 101 -1.51 12.56 -24.41
N PRO A 102 -0.58 13.33 -23.80
CA PRO A 102 0.80 13.37 -24.22
C PRO A 102 1.65 12.27 -23.59
N SER A 103 2.83 12.06 -24.15
CA SER A 103 3.91 11.30 -23.54
C SER A 103 5.21 12.11 -23.57
N VAL A 104 6.19 11.70 -22.77
CA VAL A 104 7.54 12.27 -22.80
C VAL A 104 8.60 11.18 -22.71
N THR A 105 9.54 11.18 -23.66
CA THR A 105 10.72 10.32 -23.64
C THR A 105 11.65 10.68 -22.49
N VAL A 106 12.03 9.68 -21.70
CA VAL A 106 13.08 9.74 -20.68
C VAL A 106 14.22 8.83 -21.11
N GLN A 107 15.45 9.38 -21.13
CA GLN A 107 16.67 8.63 -21.39
C GLN A 107 17.41 8.38 -20.08
N VAL A 108 17.85 7.15 -19.84
CA VAL A 108 18.63 6.77 -18.67
C VAL A 108 19.99 6.26 -19.12
N LYS A 109 21.04 6.97 -18.73
CA LYS A 109 22.44 6.68 -19.03
C LYS A 109 23.13 6.11 -17.80
N ILE A 110 23.59 4.87 -17.96
CA ILE A 110 24.19 4.01 -16.95
C ILE A 110 25.66 3.83 -17.32
N LYS A 111 26.60 4.18 -16.43
CA LYS A 111 28.04 4.01 -16.65
C LYS A 111 28.65 3.21 -15.50
N ALA A 112 29.18 2.04 -15.84
CA ALA A 112 29.90 1.17 -14.93
C ALA A 112 31.29 1.72 -14.62
N LEU A 113 31.68 1.62 -13.34
CA LEU A 113 32.98 2.06 -12.82
C LEU A 113 33.77 0.86 -12.28
N SER A 114 33.07 -0.14 -11.73
CA SER A 114 33.56 -1.51 -11.49
C SER A 114 33.07 -2.46 -12.60
N ALA A 115 33.55 -3.72 -12.59
CA ALA A 115 32.97 -4.78 -13.43
C ALA A 115 31.69 -5.32 -12.77
N LEU A 116 30.55 -5.28 -13.46
CA LEU A 116 29.23 -5.57 -12.90
C LEU A 116 28.60 -6.83 -13.52
N GLN A 117 27.99 -7.67 -12.68
CA GLN A 117 27.26 -8.87 -13.09
C GLN A 117 25.77 -8.76 -12.70
N SER A 118 24.91 -9.59 -13.31
CA SER A 118 23.48 -9.71 -12.99
C SER A 118 22.74 -8.36 -12.93
N PHE A 119 22.80 -7.58 -14.01
CA PHE A 119 22.27 -6.22 -14.04
C PHE A 119 20.78 -6.19 -14.44
N LYS A 120 19.92 -5.70 -13.54
CA LYS A 120 18.53 -5.36 -13.84
C LYS A 120 18.25 -3.91 -13.48
N LEU A 121 17.73 -3.17 -14.45
CA LEU A 121 17.09 -1.87 -14.26
C LEU A 121 15.57 -2.07 -14.14
N SER A 122 14.95 -1.37 -13.20
CA SER A 122 13.50 -1.21 -13.08
C SER A 122 13.16 0.27 -12.93
N ILE A 123 12.03 0.71 -13.48
CA ILE A 123 11.53 2.08 -13.45
C ILE A 123 10.15 2.08 -12.79
N CYS A 124 9.96 2.96 -11.82
CA CYS A 124 8.70 3.08 -11.08
C CYS A 124 8.20 4.52 -11.15
N VAL A 125 6.94 4.71 -11.56
CA VAL A 125 6.26 6.02 -11.59
C VAL A 125 5.00 5.98 -10.71
N GLN A 126 4.55 7.13 -10.21
CA GLN A 126 3.38 7.16 -9.32
C GLN A 126 2.06 6.95 -10.12
N PRO A 127 1.13 6.09 -9.65
CA PRO A 127 -0.14 5.90 -10.34
C PRO A 127 -0.96 7.20 -10.49
N PRO A 128 -1.69 7.39 -11.61
CA PRO A 128 -1.86 6.46 -12.72
C PRO A 128 -0.93 6.79 -13.90
N LEU A 129 0.30 7.27 -13.66
CA LEU A 129 1.32 7.31 -14.70
C LEU A 129 1.73 5.89 -15.09
N ALA A 130 2.11 5.71 -16.35
CA ALA A 130 2.72 4.49 -16.87
C ALA A 130 3.93 4.83 -17.74
N VAL A 131 4.70 3.80 -18.10
CA VAL A 131 5.84 3.87 -19.01
C VAL A 131 5.70 2.81 -20.10
N THR A 132 6.32 3.02 -21.26
CA THR A 132 6.29 2.04 -22.37
C THR A 132 6.97 0.71 -22.02
N GLU A 133 8.06 0.77 -21.26
CA GLU A 133 8.76 -0.39 -20.69
C GLU A 133 9.23 -0.01 -19.27
N ASP A 134 8.96 -0.86 -18.29
CA ASP A 134 9.28 -0.64 -16.87
C ASP A 134 10.55 -1.38 -16.42
N GLN A 135 10.97 -2.41 -17.16
CA GLN A 135 12.06 -3.30 -16.75
C GLN A 135 13.01 -3.59 -17.91
N PHE A 136 14.31 -3.39 -17.68
CA PHE A 136 15.37 -3.62 -18.65
C PHE A 136 16.41 -4.59 -18.07
N ALA A 137 16.53 -5.78 -18.66
CA ALA A 137 17.64 -6.68 -18.42
C ALA A 137 18.87 -6.18 -19.20
N LEU A 138 19.98 -5.89 -18.53
CA LEU A 138 21.22 -5.47 -19.18
C LEU A 138 22.28 -6.57 -19.04
N GLU A 139 23.09 -6.73 -20.08
CA GLU A 139 24.23 -7.65 -20.08
C GLU A 139 25.32 -7.20 -19.07
N PRO A 140 26.20 -8.10 -18.62
CA PRO A 140 27.31 -7.76 -17.74
C PRO A 140 28.16 -6.60 -18.29
N MET A 141 28.43 -5.60 -17.44
CA MET A 141 29.09 -4.36 -17.85
C MET A 141 30.54 -4.33 -17.37
N GLY A 142 31.48 -4.17 -18.30
CA GLY A 142 32.90 -3.98 -17.99
C GLY A 142 33.20 -2.57 -17.45
N VAL A 143 34.35 -2.41 -16.81
CA VAL A 143 34.83 -1.11 -16.28
C VAL A 143 34.81 -0.03 -17.37
N GLY A 144 34.21 1.13 -17.06
CA GLY A 144 34.09 2.26 -17.98
C GLY A 144 33.01 2.15 -19.05
N SER A 145 32.42 0.96 -19.25
CA SER A 145 31.33 0.77 -20.22
C SER A 145 30.10 1.59 -19.86
N THR A 146 29.34 1.98 -20.89
CA THR A 146 28.14 2.82 -20.75
C THR A 146 27.01 2.24 -21.59
N LYS A 147 25.82 2.07 -20.99
CA LYS A 147 24.60 1.69 -21.69
C LYS A 147 23.56 2.80 -21.52
N VAL A 148 22.79 3.05 -22.56
CA VAL A 148 21.66 4.00 -22.55
C VAL A 148 20.40 3.23 -22.87
N VAL A 149 19.35 3.47 -22.11
CA VAL A 149 17.99 3.02 -22.45
C VAL A 149 17.07 4.24 -22.54
N ALA A 150 15.94 4.09 -23.23
CA ALA A 150 14.91 5.12 -23.31
C ALA A 150 13.52 4.47 -23.19
N PHE A 151 12.62 5.17 -22.51
CA PHE A 151 11.20 4.82 -22.40
C PHE A 151 10.36 6.10 -22.50
N SER A 152 9.09 5.99 -22.87
CA SER A 152 8.17 7.13 -22.83
C SER A 152 7.25 7.01 -21.62
N ALA A 153 7.14 8.07 -20.81
CA ALA A 153 6.19 8.16 -19.70
C ALA A 153 4.92 8.89 -20.14
N PHE A 154 3.74 8.47 -19.64
CA PHE A 154 2.44 9.03 -20.00
C PHE A 154 1.38 8.81 -18.90
N LEU A 155 0.23 9.45 -19.02
CA LEU A 155 -0.92 9.23 -18.13
C LEU A 155 -1.78 8.05 -18.61
N ASN A 156 -2.08 7.11 -17.72
CA ASN A 156 -2.81 5.88 -18.01
C ASN A 156 -4.03 5.67 -17.08
N GLY A 157 -4.70 6.75 -16.69
CA GLY A 157 -5.92 6.69 -15.87
C GLY A 157 -6.68 8.02 -15.86
N ARG A 158 -7.98 7.97 -15.53
CA ARG A 158 -8.88 9.13 -15.60
C ARG A 158 -8.84 10.05 -14.36
N TYR A 159 -7.69 10.16 -13.72
CA TYR A 159 -7.43 10.98 -12.54
C TYR A 159 -5.97 11.43 -12.51
N PRO A 160 -5.61 12.53 -11.83
CA PRO A 160 -4.24 13.01 -11.79
C PRO A 160 -3.39 12.17 -10.81
N PRO A 161 -2.07 12.06 -11.04
CA PRO A 161 -1.17 11.38 -10.11
C PRO A 161 -0.86 12.24 -8.87
N ALA A 162 -0.52 11.60 -7.76
CA ALA A 162 -0.10 12.30 -6.54
C ALA A 162 1.30 12.93 -6.62
N ASP A 163 2.14 12.50 -7.57
CA ASP A 163 3.37 13.20 -7.91
C ASP A 163 3.79 12.93 -9.36
N LEU A 164 4.60 13.82 -9.92
CA LEU A 164 5.23 13.70 -11.23
C LEU A 164 6.69 13.22 -11.11
N THR A 165 7.03 12.48 -10.05
CA THR A 165 8.35 11.86 -9.89
C THR A 165 8.35 10.40 -10.28
N GLY A 166 9.50 9.94 -10.77
CA GLY A 166 9.76 8.53 -11.05
C GLY A 166 11.12 8.12 -10.49
N ASP A 167 11.19 6.88 -10.02
CA ASP A 167 12.39 6.26 -9.46
C ASP A 167 12.99 5.26 -10.45
N ILE A 168 14.32 5.26 -10.55
CA ILE A 168 15.17 4.41 -11.38
C ILE A 168 15.94 3.52 -10.43
N ILE A 169 15.55 2.25 -10.35
CA ILE A 169 16.10 1.26 -9.42
C ILE A 169 16.99 0.31 -10.21
N VAL A 170 18.29 0.35 -9.95
CA VAL A 170 19.26 -0.57 -10.54
C VAL A 170 19.73 -1.56 -9.49
N SER A 171 19.40 -2.83 -9.67
CA SER A 171 19.95 -3.95 -8.91
C SER A 171 21.07 -4.63 -9.70
N TYR A 172 22.23 -4.83 -9.06
CA TYR A 172 23.42 -5.41 -9.69
C TYR A 172 24.26 -6.20 -8.67
N SER A 173 25.03 -7.18 -9.14
CA SER A 173 26.03 -7.89 -8.33
C SER A 173 27.43 -7.34 -8.61
N SER A 174 28.16 -6.98 -7.55
CA SER A 174 29.56 -6.58 -7.63
C SER A 174 30.46 -7.73 -7.17
N PRO A 175 31.25 -8.38 -8.06
CA PRO A 175 32.21 -9.42 -7.68
C PRO A 175 33.23 -8.93 -6.65
N THR A 176 33.60 -9.79 -5.70
CA THR A 176 34.61 -9.47 -4.68
C THR A 176 35.55 -10.65 -4.46
N GLY A 177 36.75 -10.41 -3.95
CA GLY A 177 37.71 -11.48 -3.59
C GLY A 177 37.23 -12.43 -2.49
N LYS A 178 36.10 -12.14 -1.82
CA LYS A 178 35.44 -13.05 -0.85
C LYS A 178 34.20 -13.77 -1.43
N ASN A 179 33.67 -13.30 -2.56
CA ASN A 179 32.48 -13.85 -3.20
C ASN A 179 32.51 -13.58 -4.71
N SER A 180 32.79 -14.63 -5.48
CA SER A 180 32.91 -14.61 -6.95
C SER A 180 31.57 -14.45 -7.68
N ALA A 181 30.44 -14.84 -7.06
CA ALA A 181 29.09 -14.56 -7.58
C ALA A 181 28.64 -13.10 -7.32
N GLY A 182 29.42 -12.36 -6.53
CA GLY A 182 29.23 -10.96 -6.23
C GLY A 182 28.25 -10.66 -5.10
N VAL A 183 28.45 -9.50 -4.49
CA VAL A 183 27.57 -8.96 -3.45
C VAL A 183 26.45 -8.17 -4.16
N PRO A 184 25.17 -8.46 -3.87
CA PRO A 184 24.06 -7.70 -4.43
C PRO A 184 24.07 -6.28 -3.88
N ARG A 185 23.91 -5.30 -4.77
CA ARG A 185 23.75 -3.88 -4.48
C ARG A 185 22.53 -3.33 -5.21
N VAL A 186 21.97 -2.25 -4.67
CA VAL A 186 20.93 -1.47 -5.32
C VAL A 186 21.34 0.00 -5.33
N LEU A 187 21.23 0.64 -6.49
CA LEU A 187 21.37 2.09 -6.65
C LEU A 187 20.01 2.63 -7.09
N GLN A 188 19.49 3.61 -6.35
CA GLN A 188 18.28 4.35 -6.70
C GLN A 188 18.64 5.76 -7.17
N SER A 189 18.06 6.18 -8.29
CA SER A 189 18.11 7.56 -8.81
C SER A 189 16.69 8.03 -9.12
N ARG A 190 16.46 9.34 -9.20
CA ARG A 190 15.10 9.92 -9.36
C ARG A 190 15.06 10.91 -10.51
N PHE A 191 13.93 10.95 -11.21
CA PHE A 191 13.62 11.94 -12.25
C PHE A 191 12.30 12.64 -11.96
N SER A 192 12.06 13.77 -12.63
CA SER A 192 10.84 14.56 -12.53
C SER A 192 10.28 14.82 -13.93
N LEU A 193 9.00 14.51 -14.11
CA LEU A 193 8.25 14.66 -15.35
C LEU A 193 7.62 16.06 -15.42
N PRO A 194 7.47 16.65 -16.62
CA PRO A 194 6.92 17.99 -16.77
C PRO A 194 5.43 18.03 -16.44
N LEU A 195 4.97 19.13 -15.82
CA LEU A 195 3.53 19.34 -15.53
C LEU A 195 2.64 19.26 -16.78
N ALA A 196 3.17 19.63 -17.95
CA ALA A 196 2.50 19.50 -19.25
C ALA A 196 2.20 18.05 -19.69
N LEU A 197 2.66 17.04 -18.94
CA LEU A 197 2.27 15.63 -19.14
C LEU A 197 0.83 15.35 -18.67
N VAL A 198 0.30 16.14 -17.73
CA VAL A 198 -0.99 15.87 -17.06
C VAL A 198 -1.99 17.03 -17.10
N CYS A 199 -1.62 18.19 -17.65
CA CYS A 199 -2.55 19.30 -17.85
C CYS A 199 -2.26 20.13 -19.12
N VAL A 200 -3.27 20.88 -19.54
CA VAL A 200 -3.25 21.81 -20.68
C VAL A 200 -3.64 23.22 -20.24
N PRO A 201 -3.24 24.28 -20.97
CA PRO A 201 -3.67 25.64 -20.66
C PRO A 201 -5.18 25.84 -20.88
N SER A 202 -5.81 26.59 -19.98
CA SER A 202 -7.26 26.81 -19.93
C SER A 202 -7.62 28.25 -19.54
N SER A 203 -8.90 28.60 -19.65
CA SER A 203 -9.46 29.88 -19.19
C SER A 203 -9.53 29.96 -17.66
N PRO A 204 -9.13 31.08 -17.02
CA PRO A 204 -9.27 31.30 -15.58
C PRO A 204 -10.70 31.12 -15.04
N ALA A 205 -10.85 30.33 -13.97
CA ALA A 205 -12.13 30.14 -13.28
C ALA A 205 -12.38 31.31 -12.32
N LYS A 206 -13.47 32.06 -12.53
CA LYS A 206 -13.80 33.29 -11.77
C LYS A 206 -14.33 33.04 -10.36
N ASN A 207 -15.01 31.92 -10.14
CA ASN A 207 -15.42 31.48 -8.82
C ASN A 207 -15.19 29.97 -8.71
N THR A 208 -14.65 29.54 -7.57
CA THR A 208 -14.34 28.14 -7.24
C THR A 208 -14.55 27.89 -5.75
N LYS A 209 -14.74 26.62 -5.38
CA LYS A 209 -14.95 26.17 -3.99
C LYS A 209 -13.74 26.39 -3.10
N PHE A 210 -12.56 25.91 -3.50
CA PHE A 210 -11.34 25.91 -2.68
C PHE A 210 -10.35 26.98 -3.15
N LYS A 211 -9.70 27.64 -2.18
CA LYS A 211 -8.79 28.78 -2.38
C LYS A 211 -7.65 28.73 -1.35
N ILE A 212 -6.42 28.63 -1.82
CA ILE A 212 -5.18 28.73 -1.05
C ILE A 212 -4.46 30.02 -1.46
N THR A 213 -3.78 30.69 -0.54
CA THR A 213 -2.94 31.86 -0.87
C THR A 213 -1.56 31.67 -0.25
N VAL A 214 -0.52 31.67 -1.08
CA VAL A 214 0.89 31.61 -0.66
C VAL A 214 1.48 33.01 -0.69
N ASP A 215 2.16 33.38 0.37
CA ASP A 215 2.91 34.62 0.52
C ASP A 215 4.38 34.40 0.09
N THR A 216 5.00 35.41 -0.50
CA THR A 216 6.44 35.45 -0.80
C THR A 216 7.08 36.73 -0.25
N ASN A 217 8.41 36.76 -0.03
CA ASN A 217 9.13 38.01 0.29
C ASN A 217 9.62 38.79 -0.94
N GLN A 218 9.48 38.22 -2.14
CA GLN A 218 9.90 38.81 -3.42
C GLN A 218 8.70 39.39 -4.19
N PRO A 219 8.92 40.37 -5.11
CA PRO A 219 7.85 40.96 -5.91
C PRO A 219 7.12 39.92 -6.79
N PRO A 220 5.87 40.20 -7.21
CA PRO A 220 5.13 39.36 -8.15
C PRO A 220 5.90 39.14 -9.46
N VAL A 221 6.00 37.89 -9.91
CA VAL A 221 6.59 37.51 -11.20
C VAL A 221 5.48 37.19 -12.19
N ASP A 222 5.69 37.56 -13.46
CA ASP A 222 4.81 37.16 -14.57
C ASP A 222 4.74 35.62 -14.68
N LEU A 223 3.53 35.08 -14.52
CA LEU A 223 3.29 33.63 -14.59
C LEU A 223 3.58 33.09 -16.00
N SER A 224 3.41 33.91 -17.04
CA SER A 224 3.64 33.56 -18.45
C SER A 224 5.12 33.26 -18.73
N SER A 225 6.03 34.03 -18.12
CA SER A 225 7.48 33.85 -18.24
C SER A 225 7.99 32.55 -17.59
N ILE A 226 7.27 32.07 -16.57
CA ILE A 226 7.57 30.87 -15.76
C ILE A 226 6.91 29.61 -16.34
N PHE A 227 5.69 29.75 -16.88
CA PHE A 227 4.87 28.69 -17.47
C PHE A 227 4.67 28.93 -18.97
N ARG A 228 5.79 29.02 -19.70
CA ARG A 228 5.84 29.38 -21.12
C ARG A 228 5.07 28.41 -22.03
N GLU A 229 4.99 27.15 -21.62
CA GLU A 229 4.25 26.10 -22.30
C GLU A 229 2.72 26.20 -22.08
N PHE A 230 2.28 27.01 -21.11
CA PHE A 230 0.87 27.28 -20.81
C PHE A 230 0.41 28.70 -21.23
N SER A 231 1.32 29.65 -21.46
CA SER A 231 0.95 31.05 -21.74
C SER A 231 0.26 31.27 -23.10
N ALA A 232 0.55 30.43 -24.10
CA ALA A 232 0.19 30.62 -25.51
C ALA A 232 -1.31 30.59 -25.88
N LYS A 233 -2.23 30.51 -24.90
CA LYS A 233 -3.69 30.52 -25.10
C LYS A 233 -4.47 31.45 -24.15
N THR A 234 -3.79 32.30 -23.37
CA THR A 234 -4.45 33.20 -22.41
C THR A 234 -4.84 34.53 -23.06
N GLU A 235 -6.08 34.98 -22.81
CA GLU A 235 -6.56 36.31 -23.26
C GLU A 235 -6.01 37.46 -22.40
N ASP A 236 -5.58 37.14 -21.16
CA ASP A 236 -4.94 38.07 -20.22
C ASP A 236 -3.54 38.48 -20.72
N LYS A 237 -3.47 39.64 -21.39
CA LYS A 237 -2.20 40.26 -21.83
C LYS A 237 -1.27 40.69 -20.67
N ASP A 238 -1.78 40.68 -19.44
CA ASP A 238 -1.13 41.23 -18.26
C ASP A 238 -0.28 40.20 -17.48
N GLY A 239 -0.32 38.92 -17.85
CA GLY A 239 0.49 37.84 -17.23
C GLY A 239 0.19 37.52 -15.75
N SER A 240 -0.77 38.22 -15.14
CA SER A 240 -1.12 38.11 -13.72
C SER A 240 -2.05 36.95 -13.37
N SER A 241 -2.63 36.25 -14.36
CA SER A 241 -3.41 35.05 -14.12
C SER A 241 -3.08 33.96 -15.13
N LEU A 242 -3.19 32.71 -14.70
CA LEU A 242 -2.96 31.52 -15.52
C LEU A 242 -3.84 30.38 -15.02
N ALA A 243 -4.37 29.56 -15.92
CA ALA A 243 -5.15 28.40 -15.53
C ALA A 243 -4.76 27.13 -16.29
N PHE A 244 -4.80 26.04 -15.54
CA PHE A 244 -4.41 24.70 -15.92
C PHE A 244 -5.66 23.83 -15.87
N GLN A 245 -5.99 23.14 -16.95
CA GLN A 245 -6.99 22.07 -16.96
C GLN A 245 -6.24 20.75 -16.94
N LEU A 246 -6.37 20.01 -15.83
CA LEU A 246 -5.89 18.62 -15.75
C LEU A 246 -6.62 17.80 -16.81
N LEU A 247 -5.96 16.77 -17.36
CA LEU A 247 -6.58 15.90 -18.37
C LEU A 247 -7.83 15.20 -17.83
N SER A 248 -7.95 15.02 -16.51
CA SER A 248 -9.15 14.57 -15.80
C SER A 248 -10.25 15.65 -15.63
N GLY A 249 -10.23 16.71 -16.43
CA GLY A 249 -11.27 17.75 -16.49
C GLY A 249 -11.15 18.91 -15.49
N THR A 250 -10.61 18.68 -14.28
CA THR A 250 -10.52 19.73 -13.24
C THR A 250 -9.71 20.96 -13.69
N LYS A 251 -10.19 22.16 -13.37
CA LYS A 251 -9.49 23.43 -13.62
C LYS A 251 -8.91 24.03 -12.33
N VAL A 252 -7.62 24.31 -12.35
CA VAL A 252 -6.89 25.02 -11.29
C VAL A 252 -6.43 26.37 -11.84
N THR A 253 -6.74 27.45 -11.15
CA THR A 253 -6.35 28.82 -11.53
C THR A 253 -5.35 29.40 -10.53
N VAL A 254 -4.26 29.98 -11.03
CA VAL A 254 -3.28 30.74 -10.25
C VAL A 254 -3.42 32.22 -10.59
N VAL A 255 -3.54 33.06 -9.57
CA VAL A 255 -3.65 34.52 -9.70
C VAL A 255 -2.54 35.17 -8.87
N ALA A 256 -1.62 35.86 -9.56
CA ALA A 256 -0.62 36.72 -8.93
C ALA A 256 -1.25 38.08 -8.60
N SER A 257 -1.16 38.52 -7.35
CA SER A 257 -1.62 39.85 -6.97
C SER A 257 -0.66 40.92 -7.46
N LYS A 258 -1.15 41.87 -8.27
CA LYS A 258 -0.32 42.97 -8.81
C LYS A 258 0.19 43.95 -7.73
N THR A 259 -0.44 43.99 -6.56
CA THR A 259 -0.16 44.99 -5.50
C THR A 259 0.36 44.38 -4.19
N SER A 260 0.55 43.05 -4.12
CA SER A 260 1.05 42.36 -2.93
C SER A 260 1.82 41.12 -3.32
N GLN A 261 2.81 40.72 -2.53
CA GLN A 261 3.65 39.54 -2.75
C GLN A 261 2.89 38.22 -2.46
N ARG A 262 1.79 37.97 -3.18
CA ARG A 262 0.78 36.95 -2.88
C ARG A 262 0.29 36.26 -4.16
N TYR A 263 0.25 34.94 -4.12
CA TYR A 263 -0.28 34.10 -5.20
C TYR A 263 -1.44 33.28 -4.67
N ARG A 264 -2.63 33.46 -5.27
CA ARG A 264 -3.82 32.67 -4.94
C ARG A 264 -3.96 31.52 -5.93
N ILE A 265 -4.03 30.30 -5.42
CA ILE A 265 -4.33 29.09 -6.18
C ILE A 265 -5.75 28.67 -5.82
N GLN A 266 -6.59 28.37 -6.82
CA GLN A 266 -8.01 28.10 -6.60
C GLN A 266 -8.57 27.06 -7.57
N SER A 267 -9.45 26.19 -7.06
CA SER A 267 -9.98 25.00 -7.74
C SER A 267 -11.33 24.59 -7.13
N ASP A 268 -12.12 23.79 -7.84
CA ASP A 268 -13.34 23.17 -7.30
C ASP A 268 -13.10 21.80 -6.63
N SER A 269 -11.88 21.28 -6.78
CA SER A 269 -11.35 20.06 -6.16
C SER A 269 -10.15 20.42 -5.28
N PHE A 270 -10.02 19.81 -4.10
CA PHE A 270 -9.02 20.22 -3.11
C PHE A 270 -7.66 19.58 -3.41
N GLU A 271 -7.70 18.27 -3.60
CA GLU A 271 -6.60 17.41 -4.00
C GLU A 271 -5.87 17.93 -5.25
N ASP A 272 -6.62 18.38 -6.26
CA ASP A 272 -6.11 18.76 -7.57
C ASP A 272 -5.26 20.05 -7.57
N MET A 273 -5.32 20.87 -6.50
CA MET A 273 -4.44 22.03 -6.36
C MET A 273 -2.97 21.62 -6.14
N TRP A 274 -2.71 20.41 -5.60
CA TRP A 274 -1.39 19.98 -5.15
C TRP A 274 -0.29 20.15 -6.21
N LEU A 275 -0.44 19.52 -7.38
CA LEU A 275 0.59 19.53 -8.43
C LEU A 275 0.94 20.94 -8.90
N VAL A 276 -0.08 21.80 -9.04
CA VAL A 276 0.11 23.19 -9.50
C VAL A 276 0.80 24.04 -8.43
N VAL A 277 0.47 23.86 -7.14
CA VAL A 277 1.19 24.53 -6.05
C VAL A 277 2.64 24.04 -5.97
N LYS A 278 2.88 22.71 -6.07
CA LYS A 278 4.23 22.14 -6.05
C LYS A 278 5.10 22.73 -7.17
N GLU A 279 4.62 22.67 -8.41
CA GLU A 279 5.33 23.17 -9.59
C GLU A 279 5.60 24.68 -9.49
N LEU A 280 4.61 25.47 -9.07
CA LEU A 280 4.75 26.92 -8.86
C LEU A 280 5.91 27.24 -7.91
N LEU A 281 5.93 26.59 -6.74
CA LEU A 281 6.92 26.89 -5.71
C LEU A 281 8.32 26.34 -6.03
N GLN A 282 8.42 25.25 -6.80
CA GLN A 282 9.68 24.73 -7.32
C GLN A 282 10.25 25.61 -8.44
N ARG A 283 9.40 26.07 -9.38
CA ARG A 283 9.83 27.02 -10.42
C ARG A 283 10.25 28.37 -9.84
N PHE A 284 9.60 28.83 -8.77
CA PHE A 284 10.01 30.05 -8.05
C PHE A 284 11.40 29.90 -7.44
N ASP A 285 11.73 28.77 -6.79
CA ASP A 285 13.09 28.54 -6.26
C ASP A 285 14.12 28.59 -7.38
N GLN A 286 13.87 27.87 -8.49
CA GLN A 286 14.76 27.88 -9.64
C GLN A 286 14.90 29.26 -10.29
N HIS A 287 13.83 30.06 -10.34
CA HIS A 287 13.83 31.40 -10.89
C HIS A 287 14.66 32.36 -10.03
N PHE A 288 14.39 32.44 -8.73
CA PHE A 288 15.09 33.35 -7.83
C PHE A 288 16.55 32.93 -7.58
N ALA A 289 16.86 31.63 -7.56
CA ALA A 289 18.24 31.14 -7.53
C ALA A 289 19.02 31.53 -8.81
N LYS A 290 18.41 31.49 -9.99
CA LYS A 290 19.01 31.98 -11.26
C LYS A 290 19.25 33.49 -11.26
N LEU A 291 18.46 34.25 -10.50
CA LEU A 291 18.67 35.69 -10.25
C LEU A 291 19.67 35.96 -9.10
N GLY A 292 20.27 34.92 -8.50
CA GLY A 292 21.24 35.06 -7.41
C GLY A 292 20.63 35.37 -6.04
N ILE A 293 19.30 35.39 -5.91
CA ILE A 293 18.59 35.68 -4.65
C ILE A 293 18.65 34.44 -3.75
N LYS A 294 19.36 34.57 -2.62
CA LYS A 294 19.61 33.46 -1.66
C LYS A 294 18.65 33.46 -0.47
N ASP A 295 17.93 34.55 -0.25
CA ASP A 295 17.02 34.77 0.87
C ASP A 295 15.54 34.67 0.48
N PHE A 296 15.23 34.03 -0.66
CA PHE A 296 13.86 33.79 -1.08
C PHE A 296 13.09 32.97 -0.01
N ARG A 297 11.92 33.48 0.39
CA ARG A 297 11.04 32.88 1.38
C ARG A 297 9.62 32.78 0.84
N LYS A 298 9.00 31.66 1.17
CA LYS A 298 7.61 31.31 0.89
C LYS A 298 6.94 31.02 2.24
N SER A 299 5.71 31.48 2.44
CA SER A 299 4.96 31.21 3.67
C SER A 299 3.45 31.10 3.42
N PHE A 300 2.74 30.50 4.38
CA PHE A 300 1.29 30.37 4.36
C PHE A 300 0.69 31.02 5.61
N SER A 301 -0.11 32.07 5.45
CA SER A 301 -0.75 32.81 6.55
C SER A 301 -2.22 32.44 6.78
N GLY A 302 -2.75 31.44 6.07
CA GLY A 302 -4.13 30.97 6.23
C GLY A 302 -4.32 29.92 7.33
N SER A 303 -5.57 29.56 7.60
CA SER A 303 -5.93 28.39 8.39
C SER A 303 -5.68 27.10 7.58
N LEU A 304 -5.13 26.05 8.21
CA LEU A 304 -4.99 24.74 7.58
C LEU A 304 -6.38 24.16 7.21
N PRO A 305 -6.59 23.69 5.97
CA PRO A 305 -7.89 23.21 5.45
C PRO A 305 -8.24 21.79 5.93
N LEU A 306 -8.15 21.54 7.24
CA LEU A 306 -8.32 20.20 7.83
C LEU A 306 -9.70 19.61 7.56
N GLN A 307 -10.76 20.43 7.51
CA GLN A 307 -12.11 19.95 7.25
C GLN A 307 -12.26 19.36 5.83
N ASP A 308 -11.62 19.97 4.83
CA ASP A 308 -11.69 19.52 3.43
C ASP A 308 -10.78 18.30 3.21
N TYR A 309 -9.59 18.31 3.81
CA TYR A 309 -8.70 17.16 3.89
C TYR A 309 -9.38 15.93 4.51
N PHE A 310 -10.13 16.11 5.61
CA PHE A 310 -10.84 15.02 6.27
C PHE A 310 -12.00 14.44 5.45
N LEU A 311 -12.55 15.17 4.46
CA LEU A 311 -13.49 14.57 3.50
C LEU A 311 -12.80 13.56 2.58
N SER A 312 -11.52 13.79 2.22
CA SER A 312 -10.73 12.84 1.43
C SER A 312 -10.43 11.56 2.24
N VAL A 313 -10.09 11.73 3.53
CA VAL A 313 -9.90 10.62 4.48
C VAL A 313 -11.18 9.79 4.64
N ASP A 314 -12.33 10.45 4.85
CA ASP A 314 -13.60 9.76 5.06
C ASP A 314 -14.10 9.04 3.80
N HIS A 315 -13.84 9.59 2.60
CA HIS A 315 -14.16 8.96 1.33
C HIS A 315 -13.32 7.70 1.07
N HIS A 316 -12.01 7.76 1.33
CA HIS A 316 -11.10 6.62 1.21
C HIS A 316 -11.52 5.47 2.15
N PHE A 317 -11.73 5.78 3.43
CA PHE A 317 -12.16 4.80 4.42
C PHE A 317 -13.49 4.11 4.05
N GLN A 318 -14.46 4.85 3.52
CA GLN A 318 -15.73 4.28 3.05
C GLN A 318 -15.55 3.25 1.93
N LEU A 319 -14.61 3.48 1.00
CA LEU A 319 -14.28 2.55 -0.08
C LEU A 319 -13.52 1.32 0.42
N ARG A 320 -12.67 1.44 1.46
CA ARG A 320 -12.06 0.28 2.15
C ARG A 320 -13.11 -0.57 2.87
N VAL A 321 -14.03 0.06 3.59
CA VAL A 321 -15.15 -0.63 4.27
C VAL A 321 -16.05 -1.35 3.24
N SER A 322 -16.30 -0.73 2.09
CA SER A 322 -17.06 -1.34 0.99
C SER A 322 -16.29 -2.52 0.35
N ALA A 323 -14.97 -2.42 0.19
CA ALA A 323 -14.13 -3.52 -0.30
C ALA A 323 -14.21 -4.76 0.60
N GLN A 324 -14.14 -4.57 1.93
CA GLN A 324 -14.32 -5.65 2.90
C GLN A 324 -15.70 -6.30 2.79
N GLN A 325 -16.77 -5.50 2.67
CA GLN A 325 -18.13 -6.02 2.50
C GLN A 325 -18.29 -6.87 1.23
N TYR A 326 -17.71 -6.45 0.11
CA TYR A 326 -17.70 -7.26 -1.12
C TYR A 326 -16.88 -8.54 -0.95
N GLN A 327 -15.73 -8.49 -0.29
CA GLN A 327 -14.90 -9.66 0.00
C GLN A 327 -15.63 -10.69 0.87
N ASP A 328 -16.34 -10.24 1.91
CA ASP A 328 -17.12 -11.11 2.80
C ASP A 328 -18.29 -11.77 2.05
N LEU A 329 -19.04 -11.00 1.27
CA LEU A 329 -20.15 -11.51 0.45
C LEU A 329 -19.68 -12.50 -0.64
N LEU A 330 -18.54 -12.22 -1.29
CA LEU A 330 -17.89 -13.13 -2.23
C LEU A 330 -17.45 -14.42 -1.54
N SER A 331 -16.89 -14.34 -0.33
CA SER A 331 -16.52 -15.50 0.48
C SER A 331 -17.73 -16.39 0.80
N GLU A 332 -18.85 -15.80 1.25
CA GLU A 332 -20.11 -16.53 1.47
C GLU A 332 -20.59 -17.24 0.19
N ARG A 333 -20.69 -16.52 -0.93
CA ARG A 333 -21.19 -17.10 -2.19
C ARG A 333 -20.23 -18.14 -2.75
N ALA A 334 -18.92 -17.98 -2.61
CA ALA A 334 -17.94 -18.99 -2.97
C ALA A 334 -18.02 -20.25 -2.08
N VAL A 335 -18.41 -20.13 -0.81
CA VAL A 335 -18.70 -21.30 0.05
C VAL A 335 -19.98 -22.01 -0.42
N GLN A 336 -21.05 -21.26 -0.70
CA GLN A 336 -22.32 -21.80 -1.20
C GLN A 336 -22.16 -22.51 -2.56
N PHE A 337 -21.50 -21.85 -3.52
CA PHE A 337 -21.22 -22.38 -4.85
C PHE A 337 -20.46 -23.72 -4.78
N ARG A 338 -19.37 -23.78 -3.99
CA ARG A 338 -18.61 -25.02 -3.76
C ARG A 338 -19.43 -26.09 -3.05
N ALA A 339 -20.41 -25.74 -2.21
CA ALA A 339 -21.32 -26.71 -1.60
C ALA A 339 -22.28 -27.32 -2.64
N ILE A 340 -22.86 -26.50 -3.53
CA ILE A 340 -23.73 -26.94 -4.62
C ILE A 340 -22.95 -27.83 -5.61
N GLN A 341 -21.76 -27.40 -6.05
CA GLN A 341 -20.87 -28.20 -6.91
C GLN A 341 -20.54 -29.56 -6.31
N ARG A 342 -20.17 -29.64 -5.03
CA ARG A 342 -19.92 -30.93 -4.35
C ARG A 342 -21.16 -31.82 -4.32
N ARG A 343 -22.35 -31.24 -4.12
CA ARG A 343 -23.63 -31.99 -4.12
C ARG A 343 -23.98 -32.52 -5.51
N LEU A 344 -23.81 -31.72 -6.56
CA LEU A 344 -24.00 -32.12 -7.95
C LEU A 344 -22.99 -33.19 -8.36
N LEU A 345 -21.69 -33.03 -8.06
CA LEU A 345 -20.67 -34.04 -8.36
C LEU A 345 -20.94 -35.37 -7.64
N THR A 346 -21.48 -35.32 -6.41
CA THR A 346 -21.94 -36.53 -5.70
C THR A 346 -23.10 -37.21 -6.43
N ARG A 347 -24.02 -36.44 -7.03
CA ARG A 347 -25.15 -36.97 -7.82
C ARG A 347 -24.67 -37.55 -9.15
N PHE A 348 -23.81 -36.86 -9.89
CA PHE A 348 -23.28 -37.33 -11.18
C PHE A 348 -22.34 -38.54 -11.06
N LYS A 349 -21.82 -38.83 -9.87
CA LYS A 349 -21.04 -40.05 -9.57
C LYS A 349 -21.91 -41.26 -9.21
N ASP A 350 -23.21 -41.06 -8.95
CA ASP A 350 -24.15 -42.15 -8.74
C ASP A 350 -24.41 -42.89 -10.05
N LYS A 351 -24.50 -44.23 -10.01
CA LYS A 351 -24.86 -45.04 -11.19
C LYS A 351 -26.37 -45.08 -11.43
N THR A 352 -27.16 -44.65 -10.46
CA THR A 352 -28.62 -44.54 -10.58
C THR A 352 -29.02 -43.10 -10.92
N PRO A 353 -29.83 -42.86 -11.98
CA PRO A 353 -30.18 -41.51 -12.40
C PRO A 353 -31.19 -40.87 -11.43
N ALA A 354 -30.68 -40.16 -10.42
CA ALA A 354 -31.47 -39.41 -9.45
C ALA A 354 -31.76 -37.97 -9.97
N PRO A 355 -32.99 -37.45 -9.83
CA PRO A 355 -33.31 -36.07 -10.20
C PRO A 355 -32.43 -35.04 -9.47
N LEU A 356 -32.02 -33.98 -10.19
CA LEU A 356 -31.13 -32.94 -9.66
C LEU A 356 -31.81 -31.98 -8.65
N GLN A 357 -33.14 -32.02 -8.52
CA GLN A 357 -33.90 -31.23 -7.52
C GLN A 357 -33.58 -29.72 -7.58
N ASN A 358 -33.49 -29.17 -8.80
CA ASN A 358 -33.20 -27.77 -9.11
C ASN A 358 -31.82 -27.27 -8.63
N LEU A 359 -30.89 -28.18 -8.29
CA LEU A 359 -29.51 -27.82 -7.90
C LEU A 359 -28.72 -27.22 -9.06
N ASP A 360 -29.11 -27.53 -10.29
CA ASP A 360 -28.67 -26.92 -11.55
C ASP A 360 -29.10 -25.44 -11.63
N THR A 361 -30.39 -25.13 -11.47
CA THR A 361 -30.89 -23.74 -11.41
C THR A 361 -30.26 -22.96 -10.25
N LEU A 362 -30.06 -23.61 -9.10
CA LEU A 362 -29.41 -23.02 -7.94
C LEU A 362 -27.92 -22.74 -8.18
N LEU A 363 -27.22 -23.62 -8.92
CA LEU A 363 -25.82 -23.40 -9.32
C LEU A 363 -25.71 -22.18 -10.24
N GLU A 364 -26.57 -22.08 -11.24
CA GLU A 364 -26.62 -20.96 -12.20
C GLU A 364 -26.92 -19.64 -11.48
N ALA A 365 -27.96 -19.58 -10.65
CA ALA A 365 -28.30 -18.39 -9.86
C ALA A 365 -27.19 -17.98 -8.87
N THR A 366 -26.45 -18.96 -8.31
CA THR A 366 -25.30 -18.66 -7.43
C THR A 366 -24.10 -18.19 -8.24
N TYR A 367 -23.87 -18.74 -9.44
CA TYR A 367 -22.82 -18.27 -10.36
C TYR A 367 -23.04 -16.82 -10.78
N SER A 368 -24.26 -16.45 -11.19
CA SER A 368 -24.60 -15.06 -11.53
C SER A 368 -24.40 -14.10 -10.35
N GLN A 369 -24.69 -14.53 -9.11
CA GLN A 369 -24.39 -13.73 -7.91
C GLN A 369 -22.90 -13.56 -7.66
N VAL A 370 -22.08 -14.60 -7.88
CA VAL A 370 -20.62 -14.50 -7.76
C VAL A 370 -20.04 -13.55 -8.81
N MET A 371 -20.51 -13.62 -10.07
CA MET A 371 -20.07 -12.72 -11.13
C MET A 371 -20.42 -11.25 -10.83
N ALA A 372 -21.68 -10.96 -10.50
CA ALA A 372 -22.11 -9.59 -10.19
C ALA A 372 -21.42 -8.99 -8.94
N LEU A 373 -21.10 -9.82 -7.93
CA LEU A 373 -20.30 -9.38 -6.78
C LEU A 373 -18.83 -9.16 -7.13
N ALA A 374 -18.27 -9.92 -8.08
CA ALA A 374 -16.89 -9.74 -8.54
C ALA A 374 -16.74 -8.45 -9.35
N GLU A 375 -17.68 -8.18 -10.27
CA GLU A 375 -17.76 -6.92 -11.03
C GLU A 375 -17.85 -5.71 -10.09
N ALA A 376 -18.77 -5.74 -9.10
CA ALA A 376 -18.90 -4.67 -8.11
C ALA A 376 -17.65 -4.52 -7.19
N ALA A 377 -16.92 -5.60 -6.92
CA ALA A 377 -15.67 -5.55 -6.17
C ALA A 377 -14.54 -4.90 -6.97
N GLU A 378 -14.43 -5.19 -8.27
CA GLU A 378 -13.44 -4.59 -9.16
C GLU A 378 -13.72 -3.09 -9.41
N ASP A 379 -14.98 -2.70 -9.61
CA ASP A 379 -15.40 -1.30 -9.68
C ASP A 379 -15.02 -0.55 -8.38
N ASN A 380 -15.30 -1.15 -7.22
CA ASN A 380 -14.92 -0.58 -5.93
C ASN A 380 -13.39 -0.50 -5.74
N ARG A 381 -12.63 -1.48 -6.25
CA ARG A 381 -11.16 -1.47 -6.21
C ARG A 381 -10.59 -0.31 -7.04
N ALA A 382 -11.09 -0.11 -8.26
CA ALA A 382 -10.68 1.02 -9.10
C ALA A 382 -11.00 2.38 -8.46
N LEU A 383 -12.17 2.51 -7.83
CA LEU A 383 -12.54 3.70 -7.07
C LEU A 383 -11.65 3.91 -5.83
N LEU A 384 -11.28 2.85 -5.12
CA LEU A 384 -10.38 2.90 -3.95
C LEU A 384 -8.97 3.35 -4.36
N GLU A 385 -8.41 2.80 -5.45
CA GLU A 385 -7.11 3.20 -5.99
C GLU A 385 -7.09 4.69 -6.40
N GLN A 386 -8.16 5.17 -7.04
CA GLN A 386 -8.34 6.58 -7.36
C GLN A 386 -8.47 7.46 -6.09
N ALA A 387 -9.28 7.05 -5.11
CA ALA A 387 -9.47 7.78 -3.86
C ALA A 387 -8.19 7.85 -3.03
N PHE A 388 -7.36 6.80 -3.04
CA PHE A 388 -6.07 6.77 -2.37
C PHE A 388 -5.06 7.75 -3.00
N VAL A 389 -4.98 7.83 -4.32
CA VAL A 389 -4.09 8.80 -5.01
C VAL A 389 -4.56 10.25 -4.77
N ARG A 390 -5.87 10.49 -4.73
CA ARG A 390 -6.44 11.79 -4.33
C ARG A 390 -6.13 12.14 -2.87
N LEU A 391 -6.28 11.17 -1.95
CA LEU A 391 -5.91 11.33 -0.55
C LEU A 391 -4.41 11.66 -0.43
N ARG A 392 -3.51 10.93 -1.09
CA ARG A 392 -2.07 11.25 -1.11
C ARG A 392 -1.80 12.67 -1.60
N SER A 393 -2.50 13.12 -2.64
CA SER A 393 -2.39 14.51 -3.15
C SER A 393 -2.83 15.55 -2.11
N ALA A 394 -3.98 15.31 -1.46
CA ALA A 394 -4.49 16.14 -0.37
C ALA A 394 -3.55 16.15 0.86
N THR A 395 -2.93 15.01 1.18
CA THR A 395 -1.94 14.88 2.25
C THR A 395 -0.65 15.64 1.94
N HIS A 396 -0.08 15.47 0.75
CA HIS A 396 1.10 16.25 0.33
C HIS A 396 0.84 17.76 0.39
N LEU A 397 -0.36 18.20 -0.04
CA LEU A 397 -0.78 19.60 0.07
C LEU A 397 -0.87 20.06 1.54
N LEU A 398 -1.43 19.25 2.43
CA LEU A 398 -1.44 19.54 3.87
C LEU A 398 -0.02 19.64 4.45
N VAL A 399 0.88 18.72 4.12
CA VAL A 399 2.28 18.73 4.55
C VAL A 399 3.00 20.00 4.09
N LEU A 400 2.84 20.39 2.82
CA LEU A 400 3.40 21.62 2.29
C LEU A 400 2.84 22.86 3.01
N LEU A 401 1.52 22.92 3.25
CA LEU A 401 0.92 24.04 3.98
C LEU A 401 1.44 24.12 5.42
N MET A 402 1.63 23.00 6.12
CA MET A 402 2.24 22.97 7.45
C MET A 402 3.71 23.43 7.42
N SER A 403 4.48 23.00 6.43
CA SER A 403 5.88 23.42 6.24
C SER A 403 5.99 24.93 6.00
N LEU A 404 5.14 25.49 5.12
CA LEU A 404 5.05 26.93 4.84
C LEU A 404 4.45 27.76 5.98
N TRP A 405 3.63 27.16 6.86
CA TRP A 405 3.00 27.85 7.98
C TRP A 405 3.96 28.04 9.16
N GLN A 406 4.78 27.04 9.47
CA GLN A 406 5.70 27.06 10.62
C GLN A 406 7.18 27.23 10.24
N GLY A 407 7.51 27.28 8.95
CA GLY A 407 8.89 27.38 8.46
C GLY A 407 9.72 26.14 8.81
N LEU A 408 9.15 24.94 8.59
CA LEU A 408 9.81 23.68 8.92
C LEU A 408 11.06 23.47 8.06
N THR A 409 12.08 22.81 8.61
CA THR A 409 13.28 22.43 7.83
C THR A 409 12.96 21.32 6.81
N PRO A 410 13.84 21.07 5.82
CA PRO A 410 13.69 19.92 4.93
C PRO A 410 13.57 18.60 5.70
N ASP A 411 14.39 18.38 6.73
CA ASP A 411 14.37 17.17 7.54
C ASP A 411 13.04 17.03 8.31
N GLN A 412 12.53 18.12 8.86
CA GLN A 412 11.23 18.14 9.55
C GLN A 412 10.07 17.90 8.58
N THR A 413 10.18 18.41 7.35
CA THR A 413 9.21 18.15 6.30
C THR A 413 9.27 16.68 5.88
N ALA A 414 10.46 16.09 5.73
CA ALA A 414 10.63 14.66 5.42
C ALA A 414 10.11 13.74 6.52
N ILE A 415 10.30 14.07 7.80
CA ILE A 415 9.69 13.34 8.94
C ILE A 415 8.15 13.42 8.84
N LEU A 416 7.60 14.58 8.50
CA LEU A 416 6.15 14.78 8.38
C LEU A 416 5.56 14.06 7.14
N GLU A 417 6.27 14.05 6.01
CA GLU A 417 5.94 13.24 4.83
C GLU A 417 5.93 11.75 5.18
N ALA A 418 7.01 11.21 5.77
CA ALA A 418 7.08 9.81 6.17
C ALA A 418 6.01 9.41 7.22
N THR A 419 5.53 10.37 8.03
CA THR A 419 4.47 10.15 9.03
C THR A 419 3.07 10.12 8.41
N LEU A 420 2.78 10.97 7.43
CA LEU A 420 1.44 11.11 6.83
C LEU A 420 1.28 10.37 5.50
N LEU A 421 2.36 9.98 4.85
CA LEU A 421 2.40 9.21 3.60
C LEU A 421 3.19 7.88 3.78
N PRO A 422 2.83 7.02 4.76
CA PRO A 422 3.61 5.83 5.09
C PRO A 422 3.56 4.71 4.03
N LEU A 423 2.61 4.78 3.08
CA LEU A 423 2.37 3.75 2.06
C LEU A 423 2.34 4.34 0.65
N LEU A 424 2.83 3.58 -0.33
CA LEU A 424 2.71 3.90 -1.76
C LEU A 424 1.42 3.39 -2.41
N GLN A 425 0.79 2.37 -1.80
CA GLN A 425 -0.50 1.78 -2.15
C GLN A 425 -1.10 1.11 -0.91
N ASP A 426 -2.43 0.98 -0.87
CA ASP A 426 -3.13 0.16 0.12
C ASP A 426 -2.97 -1.35 -0.17
N THR A 427 -3.12 -2.20 0.85
CA THR A 427 -3.14 -3.67 0.71
C THR A 427 -4.29 -4.28 1.53
N PRO A 428 -4.74 -5.51 1.23
CA PRO A 428 -5.84 -6.14 1.98
C PRO A 428 -5.57 -6.37 3.47
N GLN A 429 -4.31 -6.36 3.90
CA GLN A 429 -3.89 -6.56 5.29
C GLN A 429 -3.45 -5.27 5.99
N LEU A 430 -3.03 -4.26 5.24
CA LEU A 430 -2.49 -3.00 5.75
C LEU A 430 -2.81 -1.87 4.78
N GLY A 431 -3.53 -0.86 5.26
CA GLY A 431 -3.79 0.37 4.54
C GLY A 431 -3.44 1.62 5.32
N TRP A 432 -3.80 2.75 4.74
CA TRP A 432 -3.31 4.07 5.15
C TRP A 432 -3.76 4.50 6.54
N GLU A 433 -5.03 4.31 6.91
CA GLU A 433 -5.58 4.84 8.15
C GLU A 433 -4.86 4.33 9.41
N GLU A 434 -4.70 3.01 9.55
CA GLU A 434 -4.01 2.39 10.68
C GLU A 434 -2.50 2.67 10.68
N SER A 435 -1.90 2.78 9.50
CA SER A 435 -0.48 3.09 9.33
C SER A 435 -0.18 4.54 9.72
N CYS A 436 -1.01 5.49 9.27
CA CYS A 436 -0.94 6.90 9.62
C CYS A 436 -1.29 7.13 11.10
N ASP A 437 -2.31 6.45 11.65
CA ASP A 437 -2.65 6.57 13.07
C ASP A 437 -1.51 6.07 13.97
N ALA A 438 -0.84 4.97 13.60
CA ALA A 438 0.32 4.45 14.31
C ALA A 438 1.52 5.43 14.25
N ALA A 439 1.85 5.94 13.07
CA ALA A 439 2.96 6.89 12.87
C ALA A 439 2.72 8.22 13.58
N VAL A 440 1.52 8.81 13.43
CA VAL A 440 1.13 10.05 14.13
C VAL A 440 1.08 9.83 15.64
N SER A 441 0.53 8.71 16.12
CA SER A 441 0.53 8.36 17.55
C SER A 441 1.95 8.11 18.10
N HIS A 442 2.91 7.69 17.28
CA HIS A 442 4.31 7.62 17.67
C HIS A 442 4.90 9.04 17.80
N LEU A 443 4.83 9.85 16.75
CA LEU A 443 5.37 11.21 16.69
C LEU A 443 4.81 12.13 17.79
N LEU A 444 3.52 12.00 18.11
CA LEU A 444 2.83 12.71 19.20
C LEU A 444 3.29 12.30 20.61
N ARG A 445 3.89 11.11 20.76
CA ARG A 445 4.46 10.61 22.03
C ARG A 445 5.96 10.88 22.14
N SER A 446 6.73 10.70 21.06
CA SER A 446 8.19 10.81 21.06
C SER A 446 8.69 12.25 20.95
N CYS A 447 8.10 13.05 20.05
CA CYS A 447 8.63 14.39 19.71
C CYS A 447 7.77 15.54 20.24
N LEU A 448 6.47 15.31 20.46
CA LEU A 448 5.49 16.36 20.75
C LEU A 448 4.69 16.15 22.05
N SER A 449 5.14 15.28 22.97
CA SER A 449 4.43 15.06 24.24
C SER A 449 4.59 16.24 25.20
N GLN A 450 3.48 16.80 25.68
CA GLN A 450 3.49 17.88 26.68
C GLN A 450 3.69 17.37 28.12
N SER A 451 3.38 16.10 28.39
CA SER A 451 3.65 15.45 29.68
C SER A 451 3.88 13.94 29.52
N PRO A 452 4.56 13.28 30.48
CA PRO A 452 4.64 11.82 30.53
C PRO A 452 3.28 11.14 30.80
N LYS A 453 2.26 11.87 31.26
CA LYS A 453 0.89 11.34 31.39
C LYS A 453 0.20 11.21 30.03
N ASP A 454 0.41 12.17 29.11
CA ASP A 454 -0.11 12.10 27.74
C ASP A 454 0.46 10.92 26.96
N GLN A 455 1.74 10.60 27.18
CA GLN A 455 2.41 9.44 26.58
C GLN A 455 1.74 8.11 26.94
N ALA A 456 1.17 8.03 28.15
CA ALA A 456 0.64 6.80 28.74
C ALA A 456 -0.88 6.62 28.65
N THR A 457 -1.66 7.70 28.45
CA THR A 457 -3.14 7.63 28.58
C THR A 457 -3.93 8.04 27.34
N THR A 458 -3.53 9.09 26.62
CA THR A 458 -4.30 9.60 25.46
C THR A 458 -3.87 8.96 24.14
N LEU A 459 -2.58 8.61 24.03
CA LEU A 459 -1.94 8.13 22.79
C LEU A 459 -1.49 6.67 22.87
N ALA A 460 -1.68 6.01 24.01
CA ALA A 460 -1.44 4.59 24.17
C ALA A 460 -2.55 3.78 23.48
N GLN A 461 -2.19 2.71 22.78
CA GLN A 461 -3.17 1.76 22.24
C GLN A 461 -3.74 0.91 23.39
N THR A 462 -5.02 1.13 23.71
CA THR A 462 -5.80 0.32 24.67
C THR A 462 -6.15 -1.06 24.09
N GLY A 463 -5.12 -1.84 23.73
CA GLY A 463 -5.27 -3.14 23.06
C GLY A 463 -4.08 -3.60 22.22
N GLY A 464 -2.86 -3.08 22.43
CA GLY A 464 -1.66 -3.50 21.69
C GLY A 464 -1.57 -2.92 20.27
N LEU A 465 -0.48 -3.26 19.56
CA LEU A 465 -0.16 -2.72 18.24
C LEU A 465 -0.79 -3.55 17.11
N VAL A 466 -2.13 -3.68 17.15
CA VAL A 466 -2.88 -4.32 16.06
C VAL A 466 -3.03 -3.32 14.92
N LEU A 467 -2.20 -3.48 13.88
CA LEU A 467 -2.41 -2.84 12.58
C LEU A 467 -3.53 -3.61 11.85
N GLY A 468 -4.62 -2.91 11.56
CA GLY A 468 -5.78 -3.44 10.84
C GLY A 468 -6.88 -2.38 10.74
N LEU A 469 -7.86 -2.61 9.87
CA LEU A 469 -8.91 -1.65 9.51
C LEU A 469 -9.63 -1.11 10.78
N PRO A 470 -9.61 0.22 11.05
CA PRO A 470 -10.29 0.79 12.21
C PRO A 470 -11.81 0.80 12.04
N GLN A 471 -12.55 0.96 13.15
CA GLN A 471 -14.02 1.06 13.13
C GLN A 471 -14.51 2.42 12.59
N ASP A 472 -13.74 3.48 12.82
CA ASP A 472 -13.99 4.83 12.29
C ASP A 472 -12.68 5.61 12.09
N THR A 473 -12.78 6.74 11.39
CA THR A 473 -11.68 7.70 11.17
C THR A 473 -11.58 8.75 12.28
N ALA A 474 -12.47 8.77 13.27
CA ALA A 474 -12.58 9.85 14.25
C ALA A 474 -11.39 9.92 15.21
N ARG A 475 -10.72 8.79 15.50
CA ARG A 475 -9.43 8.77 16.21
C ARG A 475 -8.32 9.43 15.38
N LEU A 476 -8.12 8.95 14.16
CA LEU A 476 -7.09 9.45 13.24
C LEU A 476 -7.25 10.96 12.98
N LYS A 477 -8.47 11.43 12.70
CA LYS A 477 -8.76 12.86 12.50
C LYS A 477 -8.42 13.72 13.73
N LYS A 478 -8.72 13.24 14.95
CA LYS A 478 -8.30 13.91 16.20
C LYS A 478 -6.78 13.95 16.35
N HIS A 479 -6.09 12.86 16.02
CA HIS A 479 -4.64 12.78 16.11
C HIS A 479 -3.94 13.70 15.09
N ILE A 480 -4.39 13.74 13.82
CA ILE A 480 -3.86 14.67 12.81
C ILE A 480 -4.12 16.13 13.22
N ALA A 481 -5.32 16.45 13.73
CA ALA A 481 -5.61 17.78 14.23
C ALA A 481 -4.71 18.18 15.42
N LEU A 482 -4.45 17.25 16.36
CA LEU A 482 -3.55 17.45 17.50
C LEU A 482 -2.08 17.60 17.07
N LEU A 483 -1.65 16.89 16.01
CA LEU A 483 -0.34 17.05 15.39
C LEU A 483 -0.18 18.46 14.81
N CYS A 484 -1.17 18.92 14.06
CA CYS A 484 -1.19 20.28 13.51
C CYS A 484 -1.18 21.36 14.59
N ASP A 485 -1.98 21.20 15.65
CA ASP A 485 -2.04 22.12 16.80
C ASP A 485 -0.71 22.20 17.56
N ARG A 486 -0.07 21.05 17.86
CA ARG A 486 1.20 21.01 18.58
C ARG A 486 2.38 21.54 17.75
N ILE A 487 2.40 21.28 16.44
CA ILE A 487 3.36 21.91 15.51
C ILE A 487 3.10 23.42 15.44
N GLY A 488 1.83 23.84 15.37
CA GLY A 488 1.41 25.26 15.38
C GLY A 488 1.79 26.02 16.66
N LYS A 489 1.97 25.31 17.78
CA LYS A 489 2.44 25.84 19.08
C LYS A 489 3.98 25.81 19.22
N GLY A 490 4.71 25.73 18.11
CA GLY A 490 6.17 25.74 18.08
C GLY A 490 6.84 24.39 18.31
N GLY A 491 6.07 23.29 18.27
CA GLY A 491 6.59 21.93 18.34
C GLY A 491 7.68 21.67 17.29
N ARG A 492 8.63 20.79 17.63
CA ARG A 492 9.76 20.42 16.76
C ARG A 492 9.73 18.92 16.48
N LEU A 493 10.05 18.57 15.24
CA LEU A 493 10.17 17.18 14.81
C LEU A 493 11.66 16.82 14.77
N THR A 494 12.02 15.74 15.45
CA THR A 494 13.40 15.23 15.53
C THR A 494 13.34 13.74 15.85
N LEU A 495 13.92 12.91 15.00
CA LEU A 495 14.05 11.45 15.21
C LEU A 495 15.34 11.07 15.95
N ALA A 496 16.10 12.05 16.44
CA ALA A 496 17.26 11.80 17.28
C ALA A 496 16.81 11.11 18.58
N SER A 497 17.21 9.86 18.75
CA SER A 497 17.07 9.17 20.02
C SER A 497 17.93 9.89 21.07
N ASP A 498 17.29 10.49 22.08
CA ASP A 498 17.92 10.74 23.38
C ASP A 498 18.18 9.40 24.08
N ALA A 499 19.14 8.65 23.53
CA ALA A 499 19.55 7.30 23.93
C ALA A 499 20.35 7.30 25.24
N ASN A 500 19.85 8.05 26.22
CA ASN A 500 20.31 8.04 27.61
C ASN A 500 19.19 8.33 28.64
N VAL A 501 17.93 8.50 28.20
CA VAL A 501 16.79 8.43 29.13
C VAL A 501 16.62 6.97 29.54
N GLN A 502 16.96 6.67 30.79
CA GLN A 502 16.87 5.30 31.34
C GLN A 502 15.42 4.78 31.23
N VAL A 503 15.24 3.70 30.47
CA VAL A 503 13.98 2.94 30.47
C VAL A 503 13.74 2.44 31.90
N PRO A 504 12.56 2.68 32.51
CA PRO A 504 12.28 2.21 33.85
C PRO A 504 12.48 0.70 33.99
N ALA A 505 13.19 0.27 35.03
CA ALA A 505 13.71 -1.10 35.22
C ALA A 505 12.65 -2.22 35.39
N GLN A 506 11.38 -1.94 35.10
CA GLN A 506 10.26 -2.87 35.16
C GLN A 506 9.90 -3.49 33.79
N VAL A 507 10.56 -3.10 32.70
CA VAL A 507 10.30 -3.62 31.33
C VAL A 507 11.41 -4.57 30.83
N GLN A 508 12.59 -4.59 31.47
CA GLN A 508 13.74 -5.39 30.99
C GLN A 508 13.59 -6.92 31.16
N ASN A 509 12.61 -7.41 31.92
CA ASN A 509 12.43 -8.84 32.21
C ASN A 509 11.64 -9.63 31.14
N LEU A 510 11.40 -9.07 29.96
CA LEU A 510 10.70 -9.75 28.85
C LEU A 510 11.49 -9.77 27.52
N ALA A 511 12.77 -9.38 27.56
CA ALA A 511 13.66 -9.36 26.39
C ALA A 511 15.03 -9.96 26.69
N ALA A 512 15.07 -11.17 27.25
CA ALA A 512 16.28 -11.99 27.27
C ALA A 512 16.53 -12.54 25.85
N PRO A 513 17.70 -12.29 25.23
CA PRO A 513 18.09 -12.99 24.00
C PRO A 513 18.16 -14.50 24.28
N GLY A 514 17.76 -15.32 23.32
CA GLY A 514 17.87 -16.78 23.44
C GLY A 514 19.33 -17.19 23.64
N GLY A 515 19.67 -17.65 24.84
CA GLY A 515 20.99 -18.19 25.13
C GLY A 515 21.18 -19.48 24.35
N VAL A 516 22.21 -19.54 23.51
CA VAL A 516 22.69 -20.81 22.96
C VAL A 516 23.39 -21.53 24.10
N GLU A 517 22.71 -22.52 24.70
CA GLU A 517 23.31 -23.37 25.71
C GLU A 517 24.48 -24.16 25.08
N THR A 518 25.63 -24.09 25.72
CA THR A 518 26.83 -24.80 25.28
C THR A 518 26.65 -26.30 25.49
N ILE A 519 26.62 -27.06 24.39
CA ILE A 519 26.58 -28.53 24.45
C ILE A 519 27.84 -29.00 25.19
N ALA A 520 27.64 -29.58 26.38
CA ALA A 520 28.69 -30.23 27.14
C ALA A 520 28.75 -31.71 26.73
N GLU A 521 29.91 -32.17 26.25
CA GLU A 521 30.14 -33.60 26.06
C GLU A 521 30.29 -34.30 27.41
N VAL A 522 29.36 -35.19 27.74
CA VAL A 522 29.50 -36.22 28.77
C VAL A 522 28.98 -37.53 28.20
N ALA A 523 29.73 -38.62 28.38
CA ALA A 523 29.45 -39.92 27.79
C ALA A 523 28.93 -40.94 28.82
N GLY A 524 28.03 -41.82 28.38
CA GLY A 524 27.44 -42.89 29.19
C GLY A 524 26.24 -42.43 30.05
N ASP A 525 25.23 -43.24 30.31
CA ASP A 525 24.98 -44.62 29.83
C ASP A 525 23.45 -44.87 29.72
N ALA A 526 23.05 -46.03 29.20
CA ALA A 526 21.67 -46.30 28.79
C ALA A 526 20.67 -46.65 29.90
N GLU A 527 19.39 -46.34 29.68
CA GLU A 527 18.29 -47.32 29.84
C GLU A 527 17.05 -46.91 28.99
N GLU A 528 16.20 -47.89 28.64
CA GLU A 528 15.03 -47.71 27.76
C GLU A 528 13.71 -47.56 28.53
N MET A 529 12.73 -46.81 27.99
CA MET A 529 11.32 -47.22 28.13
C MET A 529 10.39 -46.64 27.06
N GLU A 530 9.43 -47.46 26.61
CA GLU A 530 8.41 -47.12 25.60
C GLU A 530 7.17 -46.40 26.18
N PRO A 531 6.36 -45.73 25.31
CA PRO A 531 5.21 -44.91 25.74
C PRO A 531 3.87 -45.69 25.79
N PRO A 532 2.84 -45.12 26.43
CA PRO A 532 1.45 -45.42 26.10
C PRO A 532 0.59 -44.19 25.73
N GLN A 533 -0.59 -44.47 25.19
CA GLN A 533 -1.47 -43.55 24.46
C GLN A 533 -2.64 -42.99 25.29
N GLU A 534 -3.29 -41.96 24.74
CA GLU A 534 -4.71 -41.53 24.85
C GLU A 534 -5.58 -41.86 26.10
N ILE A 535 -6.42 -40.88 26.49
CA ILE A 535 -7.90 -40.98 26.36
C ILE A 535 -8.59 -39.66 26.78
N THR A 536 -9.71 -39.32 26.11
CA THR A 536 -10.53 -38.13 26.40
C THR A 536 -11.74 -38.45 27.31
N LYS A 537 -12.17 -37.46 28.13
CA LYS A 537 -13.50 -37.23 28.80
C LYS A 537 -13.28 -36.59 30.21
N PHE A 538 -14.19 -35.82 30.84
CA PHE A 538 -15.52 -35.28 30.48
C PHE A 538 -15.76 -33.96 31.25
N LEU A 539 -16.69 -33.10 30.80
CA LEU A 539 -17.13 -31.91 31.58
C LEU A 539 -18.22 -32.26 32.60
N LYS A 540 -18.21 -31.59 33.78
CA LYS A 540 -19.35 -30.76 34.26
C LYS A 540 -19.04 -29.88 35.49
N LYS A 541 -19.76 -28.75 35.59
CA LYS A 541 -19.72 -27.76 36.68
C LYS A 541 -20.53 -28.22 37.91
N LYS A 542 -20.09 -27.88 39.13
CA LYS A 542 -20.74 -26.85 39.99
C LYS A 542 -20.09 -26.64 41.38
N GLN A 543 -19.91 -25.38 41.76
CA GLN A 543 -19.97 -24.87 43.15
C GLN A 543 -21.46 -24.71 43.58
N PRO A 544 -21.85 -24.56 44.87
CA PRO A 544 -21.18 -23.79 45.97
C PRO A 544 -21.06 -24.55 47.32
N SER A 545 -20.39 -24.05 48.37
CA SER A 545 -20.86 -22.98 49.29
C SER A 545 -19.79 -22.51 50.30
N LYS A 546 -20.03 -21.35 50.96
CA LYS A 546 -19.12 -20.70 51.93
C LYS A 546 -19.15 -21.35 53.33
N LYS A 547 -18.04 -21.25 54.07
CA LYS A 547 -18.00 -21.04 55.54
C LYS A 547 -16.99 -19.94 55.88
N VAL A 548 -17.03 -19.42 57.12
CA VAL A 548 -16.64 -18.03 57.43
C VAL A 548 -15.44 -17.90 58.38
N LYS A 549 -14.50 -17.04 57.95
CA LYS A 549 -13.67 -16.04 58.66
C LYS A 549 -13.77 -15.93 60.20
N LYS A 550 -12.65 -15.61 60.86
CA LYS A 550 -12.55 -15.27 62.29
C LYS A 550 -11.94 -13.87 62.51
N GLU A 551 -12.64 -13.03 63.28
CA GLU A 551 -12.19 -11.82 64.04
C GLU A 551 -11.55 -10.63 63.24
N LYS A 552 -11.43 -9.39 63.77
CA LYS A 552 -11.69 -8.86 65.13
C LYS A 552 -12.20 -7.40 65.13
N GLU A 553 -13.15 -7.05 66.02
CA GLU A 553 -13.49 -5.70 66.60
C GLU A 553 -13.84 -4.51 65.65
N LYS A 554 -14.67 -3.49 66.02
CA LYS A 554 -14.96 -2.87 67.34
C LYS A 554 -16.29 -2.04 67.36
N LYS A 555 -16.99 -1.99 68.52
CA LYS A 555 -18.11 -1.07 68.99
C LYS A 555 -19.44 -0.98 68.16
N VAL A 556 -20.63 -1.39 68.66
CA VAL A 556 -21.55 -0.80 69.69
C VAL A 556 -22.16 0.55 69.25
N ALA A 557 -23.49 0.83 69.22
CA ALA A 557 -24.75 0.15 69.66
C ALA A 557 -25.85 0.28 68.53
N SER A 558 -27.15 -0.06 68.62
CA SER A 558 -28.08 -0.42 69.72
C SER A 558 -29.34 -1.20 69.22
N THR A 559 -29.86 -2.14 70.03
CA THR A 559 -31.24 -2.19 70.62
C THR A 559 -32.47 -1.80 69.74
N GLU A 560 -33.60 -2.54 69.60
CA GLU A 560 -34.00 -3.94 69.99
C GLU A 560 -35.27 -4.43 69.17
N PRO A 561 -36.21 -5.35 69.56
CA PRO A 561 -36.45 -6.55 68.74
C PRO A 561 -37.94 -6.94 68.43
N SER A 562 -38.14 -8.25 68.17
CA SER A 562 -39.36 -9.09 68.19
C SER A 562 -40.11 -9.34 66.85
N GLY A 563 -40.63 -10.56 66.58
CA GLY A 563 -40.44 -11.85 67.28
C GLY A 563 -41.40 -12.98 66.83
N ALA A 564 -41.05 -14.25 67.15
CA ALA A 564 -41.90 -15.47 67.11
C ALA A 564 -42.46 -15.91 65.71
N THR A 565 -42.89 -17.15 65.39
CA THR A 565 -42.72 -18.56 65.87
C THR A 565 -43.16 -19.46 64.67
N ALA A 566 -42.41 -20.46 64.19
CA ALA A 566 -42.17 -21.84 64.68
C ALA A 566 -43.16 -22.92 64.14
N GLN A 567 -42.67 -24.17 64.00
CA GLN A 567 -43.30 -25.42 63.48
C GLN A 567 -43.53 -25.48 61.94
N GLU A 568 -43.27 -26.55 61.16
CA GLU A 568 -43.22 -28.05 61.33
C GLU A 568 -44.59 -28.76 61.17
N VAL A 569 -44.77 -29.94 60.51
CA VAL A 569 -43.84 -30.92 59.87
C VAL A 569 -44.55 -31.91 58.90
N ALA A 570 -43.78 -32.72 58.12
CA ALA A 570 -44.07 -34.04 57.47
C ALA A 570 -44.90 -34.22 56.16
N GLY A 571 -44.39 -35.16 55.31
CA GLY A 571 -45.12 -36.06 54.37
C GLY A 571 -45.64 -35.49 53.03
N GLY A 572 -45.54 -36.11 51.84
CA GLY A 572 -45.09 -37.46 51.40
C GLY A 572 -46.28 -38.37 51.02
N ALA A 573 -46.33 -39.13 49.91
CA ALA A 573 -45.46 -39.29 48.72
C ALA A 573 -46.26 -40.00 47.56
N GLN A 574 -45.60 -40.37 46.44
CA GLN A 574 -46.09 -41.22 45.31
C GLN A 574 -47.17 -40.61 44.36
N GLU A 575 -46.95 -40.54 43.03
CA GLU A 575 -47.07 -41.53 41.93
C GLU A 575 -48.53 -41.80 41.46
N ALA A 576 -48.88 -41.94 40.16
CA ALA A 576 -48.18 -41.69 38.88
C ALA A 576 -49.19 -41.76 37.68
N ILE A 577 -48.68 -41.96 36.44
CA ILE A 577 -49.31 -42.69 35.31
C ILE A 577 -50.24 -41.92 34.29
N LYS A 578 -49.69 -41.74 33.06
CA LYS A 578 -50.32 -41.90 31.70
C LYS A 578 -51.49 -40.96 31.26
N GLU A 579 -51.98 -40.88 30.01
CA GLU A 579 -51.54 -41.01 28.59
C GLU A 579 -52.69 -40.40 27.71
N ALA A 580 -52.59 -39.85 26.48
CA ALA A 580 -51.49 -39.41 25.62
C ALA A 580 -51.99 -38.46 24.48
N LYS A 581 -51.08 -38.01 23.60
CA LYS A 581 -51.21 -37.25 22.31
C LYS A 581 -52.61 -37.05 21.66
N LYS A 582 -52.87 -35.81 21.20
CA LYS A 582 -53.20 -35.55 19.76
C LYS A 582 -52.91 -34.09 19.33
N GLU A 583 -52.79 -33.88 18.02
CA GLU A 583 -52.29 -32.64 17.37
C GLU A 583 -53.41 -31.77 16.79
N ARG A 584 -53.16 -30.44 16.69
CA ARG A 584 -53.60 -29.45 15.68
C ARG A 584 -53.28 -28.02 16.16
N LYS A 585 -53.31 -26.94 15.38
CA LYS A 585 -52.94 -26.65 13.97
C LYS A 585 -53.20 -25.15 13.72
N GLU A 586 -52.15 -24.37 13.46
CA GLU A 586 -52.11 -23.06 12.75
C GLU A 586 -52.98 -21.84 13.19
N SER A 587 -52.49 -20.65 12.77
CA SER A 587 -53.26 -19.45 12.34
C SER A 587 -53.74 -18.35 13.33
N SER A 588 -52.80 -17.46 13.69
CA SER A 588 -52.83 -16.02 13.30
C SER A 588 -53.75 -14.95 13.97
N LYS A 589 -53.16 -13.74 14.12
CA LYS A 589 -53.71 -12.39 13.77
C LYS A 589 -54.64 -11.60 14.73
N GLY A 590 -54.05 -11.04 15.79
CA GLY A 590 -53.93 -9.58 16.09
C GLY A 590 -55.16 -8.65 16.30
N LYS A 591 -54.91 -7.48 16.94
CA LYS A 591 -55.72 -6.23 17.02
C LYS A 591 -54.83 -5.09 17.64
N LYS A 592 -54.86 -3.82 17.19
CA LYS A 592 -55.73 -2.65 17.59
C LYS A 592 -55.47 -2.15 19.05
N GLU A 593 -55.49 -0.84 19.41
CA GLU A 593 -55.90 0.38 18.68
C GLU A 593 -55.43 1.73 19.35
N SER A 594 -55.06 2.73 18.53
CA SER A 594 -55.31 4.21 18.66
C SER A 594 -54.85 5.15 19.80
N ARG A 595 -54.47 6.38 19.38
CA ARG A 595 -54.80 7.74 19.91
C ARG A 595 -54.06 8.26 21.18
N LYS A 596 -53.95 9.58 21.44
CA LYS A 596 -54.55 10.78 20.78
C LYS A 596 -53.66 12.06 20.85
N ASP A 597 -53.85 12.92 19.84
CA ASP A 597 -53.60 14.37 19.62
C ASP A 597 -52.93 15.30 20.66
N SER A 598 -52.22 16.31 20.15
CA SER A 598 -52.67 17.72 20.28
C SER A 598 -52.17 18.62 19.12
N SER A 599 -53.01 19.58 18.73
CA SER A 599 -52.87 20.52 17.57
C SER A 599 -52.82 21.98 18.05
N LYS A 600 -52.34 22.99 17.28
CA LYS A 600 -53.08 23.75 16.24
C LYS A 600 -52.14 24.75 15.51
N GLU A 601 -52.21 24.90 14.18
CA GLU A 601 -52.89 25.97 13.37
C GLU A 601 -52.34 27.40 13.52
N GLU A 602 -52.17 28.25 12.49
CA GLU A 602 -52.18 28.13 11.00
C GLU A 602 -51.15 29.19 10.45
N ALA A 603 -51.01 29.65 9.19
CA ALA A 603 -51.89 29.61 8.02
C ALA A 603 -51.19 29.72 6.63
N LYS A 604 -52.00 29.49 5.59
CA LYS A 604 -52.12 30.17 4.25
C LYS A 604 -51.20 31.39 3.97
N LYS A 605 -50.72 31.67 2.74
CA LYS A 605 -51.21 31.44 1.33
C LYS A 605 -50.04 31.78 0.33
N GLU A 606 -50.03 31.61 -1.01
CA GLU A 606 -50.96 31.06 -2.02
C GLU A 606 -50.27 30.62 -3.36
N SER A 607 -50.16 29.30 -3.62
CA SER A 607 -50.32 28.64 -4.94
C SER A 607 -49.28 28.75 -6.11
N LYS A 608 -49.50 27.86 -7.10
CA LYS A 608 -48.90 27.69 -8.44
C LYS A 608 -47.45 27.14 -8.52
N LYS A 609 -47.15 26.12 -9.35
CA LYS A 609 -48.02 25.20 -10.14
C LYS A 609 -47.26 23.91 -10.53
N GLU A 610 -48.01 22.80 -10.65
CA GLU A 610 -47.87 21.63 -11.58
C GLU A 610 -46.45 21.21 -12.09
N SER A 611 -45.94 19.98 -11.87
CA SER A 611 -46.39 18.62 -12.27
C SER A 611 -46.28 18.31 -13.79
N SER A 612 -45.92 17.12 -14.29
CA SER A 612 -45.36 15.88 -13.68
C SER A 612 -45.04 14.81 -14.74
N SER A 613 -43.95 14.05 -14.54
CA SER A 613 -43.76 12.60 -14.86
C SER A 613 -44.05 11.98 -16.24
N SER A 614 -43.14 11.09 -16.67
CA SER A 614 -43.28 10.03 -17.71
C SER A 614 -43.30 10.52 -19.19
N LYS A 615 -42.97 9.71 -20.20
CA LYS A 615 -42.99 8.23 -20.31
C LYS A 615 -42.04 7.71 -21.41
N GLU A 616 -41.55 6.48 -21.26
CA GLU A 616 -40.75 5.80 -22.31
C GLU A 616 -41.58 5.40 -23.54
N LYS A 617 -40.91 5.27 -24.70
CA LYS A 617 -41.21 4.20 -25.68
C LYS A 617 -40.00 3.89 -26.58
N LYS A 618 -40.18 2.85 -27.41
CA LYS A 618 -39.15 1.99 -28.03
C LYS A 618 -39.26 2.03 -29.57
N GLU A 619 -38.36 1.29 -30.24
CA GLU A 619 -38.31 0.96 -31.68
C GLU A 619 -37.59 2.05 -32.51
N SER A 620 -36.42 1.82 -33.11
CA SER A 620 -35.94 0.77 -34.04
C SER A 620 -36.33 1.03 -35.51
N SER A 621 -35.33 1.05 -36.39
CA SER A 621 -35.47 1.32 -37.83
C SER A 621 -34.59 0.36 -38.61
N LYS A 622 -35.05 -0.03 -39.81
CA LYS A 622 -34.48 -1.11 -40.63
C LYS A 622 -34.05 -0.57 -41.99
N GLU A 623 -33.07 -1.24 -42.59
CA GLU A 623 -32.48 -0.92 -43.89
C GLU A 623 -33.49 -0.85 -45.04
N LYS A 624 -33.16 -0.06 -46.07
CA LYS A 624 -33.47 -0.40 -47.46
C LYS A 624 -32.55 0.32 -48.45
N GLU A 625 -32.14 -0.38 -49.49
CA GLU A 625 -31.31 0.12 -50.59
C GLU A 625 -32.14 0.81 -51.68
N GLY A 626 -31.47 1.58 -52.55
CA GLY A 626 -31.54 1.25 -53.98
C GLY A 626 -32.05 2.28 -55.00
N LYS A 627 -31.10 2.71 -55.85
CA LYS A 627 -31.17 2.91 -57.33
C LYS A 627 -31.54 4.25 -58.02
N ASP A 628 -30.63 4.56 -58.95
CA ASP A 628 -30.75 5.06 -60.34
C ASP A 628 -31.01 6.55 -60.71
N ILE A 629 -29.91 7.18 -61.18
CA ILE A 629 -29.69 7.81 -62.51
C ILE A 629 -30.50 9.08 -62.93
N GLY A 630 -29.80 10.13 -63.38
CA GLY A 630 -30.46 11.34 -63.93
C GLY A 630 -29.59 12.52 -64.46
N ASP A 631 -28.51 12.26 -65.22
CA ASP A 631 -27.84 13.11 -66.24
C ASP A 631 -27.72 14.66 -66.11
N LYS A 632 -26.47 15.20 -66.08
CA LYS A 632 -26.09 16.45 -66.81
C LYS A 632 -24.57 16.70 -66.99
N LYS A 633 -24.01 16.08 -68.03
CA LYS A 633 -23.08 16.62 -69.06
C LYS A 633 -22.38 17.99 -68.83
N VAL A 634 -21.03 18.06 -69.00
CA VAL A 634 -20.27 18.91 -69.99
C VAL A 634 -18.76 19.10 -69.64
N SER A 635 -17.87 18.34 -70.32
CA SER A 635 -16.50 18.74 -70.78
C SER A 635 -15.38 19.05 -69.73
N ARG A 636 -14.07 19.12 -70.05
CA ARG A 636 -13.29 18.93 -71.31
C ARG A 636 -11.78 18.69 -71.01
N LYS A 637 -11.12 17.74 -71.71
CA LYS A 637 -9.63 17.59 -71.87
C LYS A 637 -8.78 17.36 -70.59
N SER A 638 -7.54 16.82 -70.62
CA SER A 638 -6.82 15.83 -71.47
C SER A 638 -5.48 15.52 -70.76
N SER A 639 -5.05 14.26 -70.54
CA SER A 639 -4.05 13.50 -71.35
C SER A 639 -2.64 14.13 -71.38
N VAL A 640 -1.47 13.47 -71.27
CA VAL A 640 -0.99 12.07 -71.53
C VAL A 640 0.17 11.80 -70.50
N LYS A 641 0.34 10.62 -69.85
CA LYS A 641 1.22 9.46 -70.22
C LYS A 641 2.63 9.86 -70.76
N VAL A 642 3.76 9.23 -70.42
CA VAL A 642 4.27 7.91 -70.86
C VAL A 642 5.55 7.50 -70.05
N LYS A 643 5.80 6.17 -69.99
CA LYS A 643 7.02 5.31 -69.78
C LYS A 643 8.44 5.99 -69.81
N GLU A 644 9.56 5.39 -69.36
CA GLU A 644 9.90 3.94 -69.15
C GLU A 644 11.08 3.68 -68.18
N LYS A 645 11.41 2.38 -68.00
CA LYS A 645 12.57 1.69 -67.38
C LYS A 645 13.94 2.39 -67.61
N THR A 646 15.05 2.11 -66.90
CA THR A 646 15.54 0.93 -66.10
C THR A 646 16.60 1.44 -65.07
N LYS A 647 17.45 0.71 -64.31
CA LYS A 647 17.92 -0.70 -64.21
C LYS A 647 18.43 -1.02 -62.78
N GLU A 648 18.40 -2.29 -62.37
CA GLU A 648 19.15 -2.92 -61.24
C GLU A 648 20.50 -3.50 -61.77
N PRO A 649 21.51 -3.97 -60.97
CA PRO A 649 21.33 -5.03 -59.95
C PRO A 649 22.29 -5.04 -58.72
N GLU A 650 21.85 -5.79 -57.69
CA GLU A 650 22.56 -6.81 -56.85
C GLU A 650 23.92 -6.58 -56.12
N ALA A 651 24.14 -7.51 -55.16
CA ALA A 651 25.38 -7.97 -54.53
C ALA A 651 26.01 -7.13 -53.39
N GLU A 652 26.52 -7.70 -52.29
CA GLU A 652 26.24 -9.01 -51.61
C GLU A 652 26.75 -8.96 -50.15
N GLU A 653 26.85 -10.09 -49.45
CA GLU A 653 27.25 -10.20 -48.03
C GLU A 653 28.72 -9.84 -47.73
N THR A 654 28.98 -9.21 -46.57
CA THR A 654 30.12 -9.54 -45.67
C THR A 654 29.92 -8.97 -44.26
#